data_AF-A0AA90H754-F1
#
_entry.id   AF-A0AA90H754-F1
#
_cell.length_a   1.000
_cell.length_b   1.000
_cell.length_c   1.000
_cell.angle_alpha   90.00
_cell.angle_beta   90.00
_cell.angle_gamma   90.00
#
_symmetry.space_group_name_H-M   'P 1'
#
loop_
_entity.id
_entity.type
_entity.pdbx_description
1 polymer ?
#
loop_
_entity_poly.entity_id
_entity_poly.type
_entity_poly.pdbx_seq_one_letter_code
_entity_poly.pdbx_strand_id
1 'polypeptide(L)'
;MDVTVRDTAKDTPPTGSTLESVVVYAAGAVCVRRARCVLAAGAGGTVRIDGLPVTLDEHTLRARVVSGPAGLRVTDVRADLAVTTRRGDRLPGLRLDLEDAEDQVSRLADRRDRLAAEVAEVAAFRAEPPQPRRGEPPRWAPIESILTLAGFVDTRLALLHDRLRAAEDELARAEHDADVLRHRLEQASTALRTDRARPVLTAVLTLAHDPSASAPDAASPSAGPGDPAPATSRDVPPDSVAADVEVNAGVDLNADAELELELEYRVPGASWAPVYQLRLAGGGTGDSTLVMRASVAQRTGEDWTGVRLGLSTADLLRRADLPELRSLRIGRGQPEPRTHGWREPPAGLAELFTGYDTAVAARPADERSAALPVSLPPAFRPPPAPAAYGAASPAAVDRPDEDDGPLMAGGSPGGPVRAPAPAPVAAAAPRAARHHAKRYGPIAPGGAPPAGAPADAPPADDLLDYARLTLAGPDAPRARGTLRPDPASPDAVVAEYRGRAEAVRRLARPAHAADVRESAGAFDYRFDTAAPVDVVADGAWHTVPVCEIPARTESAYVCVPAVDPAVYGTVLVTNTSAHALLAGPADVVVDGDFVLTAALPTLAPGERQAVGVGVVESVRVARRTHMRESTAGLRGGTTVLDHTVEVEIANRLPHPVTVEVRERIPVSADKDVRVEEHRATPPWAAPDEPLAGQDDALVRGARVWHAEVAAGRTTTLNGGYEIRLPAGKAVVGGNRRS
;
A
#
# COMPACT_ATOMS: atom_id res chain seq x y z
N MET A 1 17.67 58.78 -15.12
CA MET A 1 18.62 57.73 -14.74
C MET A 1 17.80 56.46 -14.61
N ASP A 2 17.65 55.75 -15.73
CA ASP A 2 16.94 54.47 -15.76
C ASP A 2 17.83 53.43 -15.09
N VAL A 3 17.46 53.02 -13.88
CA VAL A 3 18.05 51.87 -13.22
C VAL A 3 17.35 50.64 -13.79
N THR A 4 17.90 50.11 -14.87
CA THR A 4 17.60 48.74 -15.30
C THR A 4 18.12 47.79 -14.23
N VAL A 5 17.22 47.28 -13.38
CA VAL A 5 17.49 46.11 -12.56
C VAL A 5 17.67 44.94 -13.53
N ARG A 6 18.92 44.62 -13.88
CA ARG A 6 19.25 43.35 -14.51
C ARG A 6 18.95 42.28 -13.47
N ASP A 7 17.93 41.48 -13.72
CA ASP A 7 17.63 40.28 -12.95
C ASP A 7 18.72 39.24 -13.24
N THR A 8 19.85 39.34 -12.54
CA THR A 8 21.01 38.45 -12.67
C THR A 8 20.66 36.99 -12.36
N ALA A 9 19.51 36.73 -11.71
CA ALA A 9 18.98 35.40 -11.46
C ALA A 9 18.57 34.64 -12.73
N LYS A 10 18.38 35.34 -13.86
CA LYS A 10 18.00 34.73 -15.14
C LYS A 10 19.20 34.28 -15.98
N ASP A 11 20.38 34.81 -15.71
CA ASP A 11 21.61 34.60 -16.50
C ASP A 11 22.56 33.52 -15.92
N THR A 12 22.28 33.00 -14.72
CA THR A 12 23.09 31.93 -14.10
C THR A 12 22.63 30.55 -14.62
N PRO A 13 23.53 29.70 -15.14
CA PRO A 13 23.14 28.38 -15.62
C PRO A 13 22.63 27.50 -14.47
N PRO A 14 21.52 26.77 -14.64
CA PRO A 14 21.02 25.91 -13.59
C PRO A 14 21.94 24.73 -13.33
N THR A 15 22.09 24.37 -12.07
CA THR A 15 22.84 23.21 -11.62
C THR A 15 21.89 22.05 -11.35
N GLY A 16 22.24 20.84 -11.81
CA GLY A 16 21.49 19.63 -11.48
C GLY A 16 21.54 19.30 -9.98
N SER A 17 20.53 18.58 -9.51
CA SER A 17 20.47 18.06 -8.15
C SER A 17 20.15 16.57 -8.16
N THR A 18 20.51 15.89 -7.07
CA THR A 18 20.31 14.45 -6.85
C THR A 18 19.52 14.23 -5.58
N LEU A 19 18.45 13.44 -5.67
CA LEU A 19 17.62 13.08 -4.52
C LEU A 19 18.39 12.13 -3.61
N GLU A 20 18.59 12.51 -2.35
CA GLU A 20 19.43 11.77 -1.39
C GLU A 20 18.57 10.87 -0.48
N SER A 21 17.49 11.43 0.06
CA SER A 21 16.60 10.69 0.96
C SER A 21 15.15 11.15 0.84
N VAL A 22 14.25 10.22 1.16
CA VAL A 22 12.81 10.45 1.13
C VAL A 22 12.20 9.84 2.39
N VAL A 23 11.35 10.58 3.07
CA VAL A 23 10.53 10.05 4.17
C VAL A 23 9.07 10.09 3.74
N VAL A 24 8.46 8.92 3.57
CA VAL A 24 7.04 8.78 3.19
C VAL A 24 6.21 8.75 4.46
N TYR A 25 5.25 9.66 4.56
CA TYR A 25 4.31 9.76 5.69
C TYR A 25 3.02 9.01 5.35
N ALA A 26 2.04 9.01 6.26
CA ALA A 26 0.72 8.44 5.97
C ALA A 26 0.09 9.00 4.68
N ALA A 27 0.36 10.28 4.38
CA ALA A 27 0.09 10.90 3.10
C ALA A 27 1.16 11.95 2.75
N GLY A 28 1.76 11.80 1.57
CA GLY A 28 2.84 12.65 1.08
C GLY A 28 4.21 12.19 1.55
N ALA A 29 5.24 12.90 1.11
CA ALA A 29 6.62 12.65 1.48
C ALA A 29 7.40 13.96 1.73
N VAL A 30 8.43 13.85 2.55
CA VAL A 30 9.50 14.86 2.66
C VAL A 30 10.68 14.35 1.87
N CYS A 31 11.21 15.18 1.00
CA CYS A 31 12.33 14.86 0.13
C CYS A 31 13.51 15.77 0.47
N VAL A 32 14.70 15.18 0.55
CA VAL A 32 15.96 15.89 0.73
C VAL A 32 16.84 15.60 -0.47
N ARG A 33 17.29 16.65 -1.15
CA ARG A 33 18.18 16.57 -2.31
C ARG A 33 19.47 17.34 -2.07
N ARG A 34 20.53 16.91 -2.74
CA ARG A 34 21.81 17.61 -2.77
C ARG A 34 22.10 18.19 -4.14
N ALA A 35 22.70 19.37 -4.16
CA ALA A 35 23.19 19.99 -5.37
C ALA A 35 24.64 20.45 -5.16
N ARG A 36 25.51 20.14 -6.12
CA ARG A 36 26.89 20.63 -6.14
C ARG A 36 27.00 21.66 -7.23
N CYS A 37 27.22 22.92 -6.88
CA CYS A 37 27.36 23.99 -7.83
C CYS A 37 28.65 24.79 -7.59
N VAL A 38 29.00 25.57 -8.59
CA VAL A 38 30.10 26.53 -8.53
C VAL A 38 29.49 27.92 -8.48
N LEU A 39 29.76 28.66 -7.41
CA LEU A 39 29.39 30.06 -7.32
C LEU A 39 30.49 30.90 -7.98
N ALA A 40 30.16 31.49 -9.13
CA ALA A 40 31.12 32.28 -9.89
C ALA A 40 31.44 33.61 -9.17
N ALA A 41 32.71 34.03 -9.26
CA ALA A 41 33.15 35.30 -8.72
C ALA A 41 32.32 36.47 -9.30
N GLY A 42 31.67 37.25 -8.43
CA GLY A 42 30.82 38.38 -8.82
C GLY A 42 29.37 38.05 -9.21
N ALA A 43 28.91 36.80 -9.06
CA ALA A 43 27.55 36.37 -9.44
C ALA A 43 26.39 36.86 -8.53
N GLY A 44 26.59 37.91 -7.72
CA GLY A 44 25.55 38.49 -6.87
C GLY A 44 24.96 37.54 -5.81
N GLY A 45 25.59 36.39 -5.58
CA GLY A 45 25.14 35.39 -4.60
C GLY A 45 23.91 34.57 -5.02
N THR A 46 23.48 34.60 -6.27
CA THR A 46 22.31 33.81 -6.71
C THR A 46 22.72 32.47 -7.32
N VAL A 47 22.01 31.40 -6.95
CA VAL A 47 22.22 30.04 -7.50
C VAL A 47 20.88 29.46 -7.98
N ARG A 48 20.87 28.83 -9.15
CA ARG A 48 19.70 28.11 -9.68
C ARG A 48 19.91 26.61 -9.58
N ILE A 49 18.98 25.91 -8.92
CA ILE A 49 18.99 24.45 -8.75
C ILE A 49 17.81 23.84 -9.49
N ASP A 50 18.10 23.01 -10.50
CA ASP A 50 17.10 22.33 -11.32
C ASP A 50 16.73 20.94 -10.78
N GLY A 51 15.63 20.41 -11.33
CA GLY A 51 15.20 19.03 -11.13
C GLY A 51 14.16 18.86 -10.03
N LEU A 52 13.50 19.92 -9.56
CA LEU A 52 12.44 19.81 -8.57
C LEU A 52 11.11 19.41 -9.21
N PRO A 53 10.33 18.53 -8.57
CA PRO A 53 9.04 18.10 -9.10
C PRO A 53 8.02 19.23 -9.03
N VAL A 54 7.18 19.35 -10.05
CA VAL A 54 6.13 20.39 -10.14
C VAL A 54 5.06 20.24 -9.05
N THR A 55 4.93 19.06 -8.46
CA THR A 55 3.98 18.83 -7.36
C THR A 55 4.47 19.36 -6.02
N LEU A 56 5.73 19.78 -5.91
CA LEU A 56 6.34 20.32 -4.69
C LEU A 56 5.45 21.42 -4.07
N ASP A 57 5.36 21.41 -2.74
CA ASP A 57 4.75 22.50 -2.00
C ASP A 57 5.80 23.60 -1.75
N GLU A 58 5.69 24.69 -2.51
CA GLU A 58 6.66 25.79 -2.53
C GLU A 58 6.89 26.41 -1.15
N HIS A 59 5.86 26.45 -0.30
CA HIS A 59 5.95 27.01 1.05
C HIS A 59 6.78 26.17 2.01
N THR A 60 7.08 24.93 1.63
CA THR A 60 7.84 23.96 2.43
C THR A 60 9.29 23.85 1.98
N LEU A 61 9.65 24.49 0.86
CA LEU A 61 11.00 24.48 0.33
C LEU A 61 11.95 25.21 1.28
N ARG A 62 12.97 24.51 1.74
CA ARG A 62 14.06 25.04 2.57
C ARG A 62 15.37 24.65 1.92
N ALA A 63 16.40 25.48 2.09
CA ALA A 63 17.73 25.16 1.63
C ALA A 63 18.79 25.60 2.63
N ARG A 64 19.88 24.87 2.70
CA ARG A 64 21.04 25.22 3.53
C ARG A 64 22.34 24.86 2.82
N VAL A 65 23.41 25.55 3.21
CA VAL A 65 24.78 25.25 2.79
C VAL A 65 25.30 24.11 3.67
N VAL A 66 25.71 23.01 3.06
CA VAL A 66 26.32 21.85 3.75
C VAL A 66 27.84 21.98 3.77
N SER A 67 28.42 22.44 2.65
CA SER A 67 29.85 22.65 2.48
C SER A 67 30.08 23.84 1.56
N GLY A 68 31.09 24.65 1.84
CA GLY A 68 31.45 25.83 1.05
C GLY A 68 32.31 26.83 1.84
N PRO A 69 32.54 28.02 1.28
CA PRO A 69 33.27 29.09 1.96
C PRO A 69 32.65 29.42 3.33
N ALA A 70 33.49 29.62 4.34
CA ALA A 70 33.04 29.95 5.70
C ALA A 70 32.15 31.21 5.70
N GLY A 71 31.08 31.22 6.49
CA GLY A 71 30.16 32.36 6.59
C GLY A 71 29.10 32.47 5.49
N LEU A 72 29.09 31.57 4.50
CA LEU A 72 28.03 31.54 3.47
C LEU A 72 26.73 30.95 4.03
N ARG A 73 25.60 31.64 3.86
CA ARG A 73 24.27 31.16 4.26
C ARG A 73 23.23 31.44 3.18
N VAL A 74 22.16 30.64 3.15
CA VAL A 74 20.98 30.90 2.33
C VAL A 74 20.10 31.92 3.05
N THR A 75 19.76 33.03 2.38
CA THR A 75 18.85 34.06 2.91
C THR A 75 17.45 33.96 2.34
N ASP A 76 17.32 33.55 1.08
CA ASP A 76 16.03 33.42 0.42
C ASP A 76 16.00 32.24 -0.54
N VAL A 77 14.83 31.62 -0.66
CA VAL A 77 14.57 30.47 -1.53
C VAL A 77 13.23 30.65 -2.21
N ARG A 78 13.23 30.66 -3.55
CA ARG A 78 12.01 30.79 -4.35
C ARG A 78 11.96 29.68 -5.40
N ALA A 79 10.75 29.16 -5.64
CA ALA A 79 10.52 28.25 -6.75
C ALA A 79 10.15 29.06 -8.00
N ASP A 80 10.76 28.72 -9.12
CA ASP A 80 10.50 29.31 -10.44
C ASP A 80 10.13 28.18 -11.40
N LEU A 81 9.03 28.33 -12.16
CA LEU A 81 8.59 27.29 -13.09
C LEU A 81 9.39 27.39 -14.38
N ALA A 82 10.32 26.44 -14.55
CA ALA A 82 11.05 26.26 -15.79
C ALA A 82 10.37 25.21 -16.67
N VAL A 83 10.34 25.47 -17.98
CA VAL A 83 9.95 24.45 -18.96
C VAL A 83 11.22 23.80 -19.48
N THR A 84 11.56 22.63 -18.94
CA THR A 84 12.61 21.82 -19.56
C THR A 84 12.00 21.17 -20.80
N THR A 85 12.39 21.67 -21.98
CA THR A 85 12.16 20.90 -23.21
C THR A 85 13.00 19.64 -23.07
N ARG A 86 12.35 18.47 -23.11
CA ARG A 86 13.07 17.19 -23.06
C ARG A 86 13.79 17.09 -24.39
N ARG A 87 15.03 17.60 -24.46
CA ARG A 87 15.91 17.29 -25.57
C ARG A 87 16.03 15.76 -25.62
N GLY A 88 15.90 15.20 -26.82
CA GLY A 88 16.08 13.77 -27.10
C GLY A 88 17.51 13.25 -26.85
N ASP A 89 18.26 13.88 -25.95
CA ASP A 89 19.70 13.68 -25.75
C ASP A 89 20.02 12.48 -24.84
N ARG A 90 19.04 11.95 -24.08
CA ARG A 90 19.25 10.76 -23.20
C ARG A 90 18.98 9.42 -23.89
N LEU A 91 18.25 9.38 -25.00
CA LEU A 91 18.01 8.14 -25.75
C LEU A 91 19.30 7.57 -26.38
N PRO A 92 20.21 8.39 -26.92
CA PRO A 92 21.54 7.92 -27.33
C PRO A 92 22.33 7.34 -26.15
N GLY A 93 22.33 8.00 -24.99
CA GLY A 93 23.01 7.53 -23.78
C GLY A 93 22.49 6.18 -23.28
N LEU A 94 21.18 6.04 -23.08
CA LEU A 94 20.58 4.77 -22.63
C LEU A 94 20.78 3.62 -23.61
N ARG A 95 20.87 3.90 -24.92
CA ARG A 95 21.21 2.88 -25.92
C ARG A 95 22.67 2.45 -25.82
N LEU A 96 23.58 3.41 -25.66
CA LEU A 96 24.99 3.12 -25.48
C LEU A 96 25.25 2.36 -24.17
N ASP A 97 24.61 2.78 -23.08
CA ASP A 97 24.72 2.11 -21.78
C ASP A 97 24.17 0.67 -21.85
N LEU A 98 23.07 0.44 -22.59
CA LEU A 98 22.52 -0.91 -22.82
C LEU A 98 23.47 -1.75 -23.68
N GLU A 99 24.05 -1.17 -24.73
CA GLU A 99 25.05 -1.84 -25.59
C GLU A 99 26.29 -2.23 -24.77
N ASP A 100 26.80 -1.34 -23.93
CA ASP A 100 27.93 -1.60 -23.03
C ASP A 100 27.61 -2.70 -22.01
N ALA A 101 26.38 -2.73 -21.47
CA ALA A 101 25.93 -3.76 -20.53
C ALA A 101 25.74 -5.12 -21.22
N GLU A 102 25.16 -5.17 -22.42
CA GLU A 102 25.01 -6.39 -23.22
C GLU A 102 26.39 -6.95 -23.64
N ASP A 103 27.34 -6.08 -23.99
CA ASP A 103 28.73 -6.47 -24.24
C ASP A 103 29.41 -7.05 -22.99
N GLN A 104 29.11 -6.50 -21.82
CA GLN A 104 29.62 -7.02 -20.55
C GLN A 104 29.02 -8.39 -20.21
N VAL A 105 27.72 -8.59 -20.45
CA VAL A 105 27.05 -9.90 -20.32
C VAL A 105 27.72 -10.92 -21.24
N SER A 106 27.95 -10.59 -22.51
CA SER A 106 28.63 -11.50 -23.45
C SER A 106 30.03 -11.87 -22.96
N ARG A 107 30.82 -10.89 -22.50
CA ARG A 107 32.18 -11.12 -21.98
C ARG A 107 32.20 -12.03 -20.75
N LEU A 108 31.23 -11.88 -19.85
CA LEU A 108 31.10 -12.69 -18.64
C LEU A 108 30.59 -14.10 -18.96
N ALA A 109 29.66 -14.25 -19.90
CA ALA A 109 29.20 -15.54 -20.40
C ALA A 109 30.37 -16.34 -21.01
N ASP A 110 31.19 -15.72 -21.86
CA ASP A 110 32.39 -16.34 -22.41
C ASP A 110 33.42 -16.75 -21.33
N ARG A 111 33.49 -15.99 -20.24
CA ARG A 111 34.36 -16.33 -19.09
C ARG A 111 33.80 -17.52 -18.31
N ARG A 112 32.50 -17.57 -18.04
CA ARG A 112 31.82 -18.71 -17.43
C ARG A 112 32.06 -19.97 -18.26
N ASP A 113 31.87 -19.91 -19.57
CA ASP A 113 32.00 -21.06 -20.46
C ASP A 113 33.43 -21.60 -20.52
N ARG A 114 34.43 -20.71 -20.53
CA ARG A 114 35.83 -21.12 -20.40
C ARG A 114 36.13 -21.82 -19.08
N LEU A 115 35.61 -21.30 -17.96
CA LEU A 115 35.78 -21.93 -16.65
C LEU A 115 35.08 -23.28 -16.56
N ALA A 116 33.87 -23.40 -17.13
CA ALA A 116 33.15 -24.67 -17.20
C ALA A 116 33.89 -25.71 -18.04
N ALA A 117 34.51 -25.29 -19.16
CA ALA A 117 35.35 -26.15 -19.97
C ALA A 117 36.61 -26.62 -19.22
N GLU A 118 37.29 -25.72 -18.48
CA GLU A 118 38.44 -26.10 -17.64
C GLU A 118 38.04 -27.09 -16.54
N VAL A 119 36.88 -26.90 -15.89
CA VAL A 119 36.33 -27.85 -14.92
C VAL A 119 36.13 -29.22 -15.56
N ALA A 120 35.52 -29.28 -16.74
CA ALA A 120 35.28 -30.53 -17.46
C ALA A 120 36.59 -31.24 -17.84
N GLU A 121 37.60 -30.49 -18.28
CA GLU A 121 38.93 -31.03 -18.63
C GLU A 121 39.64 -31.63 -17.41
N VAL A 122 39.67 -30.90 -16.28
CA VAL A 122 40.30 -31.38 -15.04
C VAL A 122 39.54 -32.58 -14.46
N ALA A 123 38.20 -32.55 -14.50
CA ALA A 123 37.38 -33.68 -14.07
C ALA A 123 37.56 -34.94 -14.92
N ALA A 124 38.02 -34.77 -16.18
CA ALA A 124 38.28 -35.87 -17.10
C ALA A 124 39.66 -36.52 -16.91
N PHE A 125 40.57 -35.97 -16.10
CA PHE A 125 41.88 -36.57 -15.88
C PHE A 125 41.77 -37.97 -15.24
N ARG A 126 42.54 -38.91 -15.79
CA ARG A 126 42.61 -40.31 -15.33
C ARG A 126 44.08 -40.72 -15.28
N ALA A 127 44.42 -41.55 -14.29
CA ALA A 127 45.76 -42.12 -14.21
C ALA A 127 45.90 -43.20 -15.30
N GLU A 128 46.79 -42.99 -16.27
CA GLU A 128 47.01 -43.94 -17.35
C GLU A 128 47.87 -45.11 -16.88
N PRO A 129 47.46 -46.36 -17.12
CA PRO A 129 48.26 -47.53 -16.79
C PRO A 129 49.52 -47.61 -17.67
N PRO A 130 50.65 -48.11 -17.14
CA PRO A 130 51.88 -48.25 -17.92
C PRO A 130 51.70 -49.20 -19.11
N GLN A 131 52.29 -48.87 -20.26
CA GLN A 131 52.15 -49.69 -21.47
C GLN A 131 52.70 -51.12 -21.26
N PRO A 132 51.90 -52.16 -21.51
CA PRO A 132 52.34 -53.54 -21.32
C PRO A 132 53.38 -53.93 -22.38
N ARG A 133 54.42 -54.66 -21.98
CA ARG A 133 55.37 -55.28 -22.92
C ARG A 133 54.70 -56.47 -23.61
N ARG A 134 55.13 -56.79 -24.84
CA ARG A 134 54.52 -57.86 -25.67
C ARG A 134 54.50 -59.19 -24.92
N GLY A 135 53.30 -59.65 -24.55
CA GLY A 135 53.07 -60.91 -23.82
C GLY A 135 52.75 -60.77 -22.32
N GLU A 136 52.78 -59.56 -21.74
CA GLU A 136 52.38 -59.32 -20.34
C GLU A 136 50.91 -58.90 -20.19
N PRO A 137 50.24 -59.28 -19.07
CA PRO A 137 48.88 -58.83 -18.78
C PRO A 137 48.82 -57.32 -18.46
N PRO A 138 47.68 -56.65 -18.71
CA PRO A 138 47.53 -55.23 -18.39
C PRO A 138 47.69 -54.99 -16.89
N ARG A 139 48.49 -53.97 -16.51
CA ARG A 139 48.75 -53.57 -15.13
C ARG A 139 47.99 -52.28 -14.81
N TRP A 140 47.49 -52.13 -13.60
CA TRP A 140 46.88 -50.88 -13.14
C TRP A 140 47.94 -49.79 -12.88
N ALA A 141 47.52 -48.53 -12.90
CA ALA A 141 48.37 -47.43 -12.45
C ALA A 141 48.76 -47.62 -10.97
N PRO A 142 49.98 -47.24 -10.55
CA PRO A 142 50.39 -47.30 -9.15
C PRO A 142 49.43 -46.54 -8.24
N ILE A 143 49.10 -47.11 -7.08
CA ILE A 143 48.14 -46.51 -6.12
C ILE A 143 48.57 -45.10 -5.71
N GLU A 144 49.86 -44.88 -5.49
CA GLU A 144 50.39 -43.55 -5.14
C GLU A 144 50.11 -42.51 -6.23
N SER A 145 50.21 -42.88 -7.51
CA SER A 145 49.91 -42.00 -8.64
C SER A 145 48.41 -41.69 -8.73
N ILE A 146 47.55 -42.68 -8.45
CA ILE A 146 46.08 -42.50 -8.43
C ILE A 146 45.69 -41.54 -7.30
N LEU A 147 46.23 -41.73 -6.09
CA LEU A 147 45.94 -40.88 -4.94
C LEU A 147 46.50 -39.46 -5.11
N THR A 148 47.70 -39.32 -5.67
CA THR A 148 48.29 -38.00 -5.96
C THR A 148 47.48 -37.24 -7.01
N LEU A 149 47.04 -37.93 -8.07
CA LEU A 149 46.15 -37.34 -9.08
C LEU A 149 44.80 -36.93 -8.48
N ALA A 150 44.20 -37.79 -7.64
CA ALA A 150 42.93 -37.48 -6.97
C ALA A 150 43.05 -36.21 -6.11
N GLY A 151 44.10 -36.11 -5.27
CA GLY A 151 44.34 -34.91 -4.45
C GLY A 151 44.59 -33.65 -5.28
N PHE A 152 45.28 -33.76 -6.42
CA PHE A 152 45.45 -32.66 -7.38
C PHE A 152 44.13 -32.24 -8.01
N VAL A 153 43.34 -33.19 -8.51
CA VAL A 153 42.04 -32.95 -9.15
C VAL A 153 41.08 -32.31 -8.15
N ASP A 154 40.98 -32.82 -6.92
CA ASP A 154 40.10 -32.26 -5.88
C ASP A 154 40.46 -30.80 -5.55
N THR A 155 41.76 -30.52 -5.34
CA THR A 155 42.23 -29.16 -5.03
C THR A 155 41.98 -28.20 -6.19
N ARG A 156 42.23 -28.65 -7.43
CA ARG A 156 42.04 -27.83 -8.63
C ARG A 156 40.56 -27.60 -8.93
N LEU A 157 39.72 -28.62 -8.79
CA LEU A 157 38.27 -28.53 -8.99
C LEU A 157 37.62 -27.63 -7.94
N ALA A 158 38.02 -27.70 -6.66
CA ALA A 158 37.50 -26.81 -5.63
C ALA A 158 37.73 -25.34 -6.01
N LEU A 159 38.96 -24.99 -6.39
CA LEU A 159 39.31 -23.63 -6.80
C LEU A 159 38.64 -23.20 -8.10
N LEU A 160 38.47 -24.10 -9.08
CA LEU A 160 37.76 -23.79 -10.33
C LEU A 160 36.25 -23.63 -10.11
N HIS A 161 35.63 -24.44 -9.25
CA HIS A 161 34.21 -24.30 -8.89
C HIS A 161 33.95 -22.98 -8.14
N ASP A 162 34.84 -22.56 -7.24
CA ASP A 162 34.70 -21.27 -6.57
C ASP A 162 34.80 -20.11 -7.55
N ARG A 163 35.72 -20.19 -8.52
CA ARG A 163 35.83 -19.20 -9.61
C ARG A 163 34.63 -19.21 -10.55
N LEU A 164 34.10 -20.39 -10.86
CA LEU A 164 32.93 -20.54 -11.71
C LEU A 164 31.71 -19.91 -11.04
N ARG A 165 31.45 -20.21 -9.76
CA ARG A 165 30.39 -19.57 -8.97
C ARG A 165 30.52 -18.05 -8.95
N ALA A 166 31.73 -17.54 -8.68
CA ALA A 166 31.97 -16.10 -8.71
C ALA A 166 31.68 -15.47 -10.09
N ALA A 167 32.02 -16.17 -11.18
CA ALA A 167 31.72 -15.73 -12.54
C ALA A 167 30.21 -15.81 -12.87
N GLU A 168 29.50 -16.82 -12.38
CA GLU A 168 28.05 -16.95 -12.49
C GLU A 168 27.33 -15.82 -11.73
N ASP A 169 27.78 -15.49 -10.52
CA ASP A 169 27.25 -14.37 -9.73
C ASP A 169 27.53 -13.00 -10.38
N GLU A 170 28.68 -12.84 -11.04
CA GLU A 170 29.00 -11.65 -11.85
C GLU A 170 28.10 -11.55 -13.08
N LEU A 171 27.88 -12.67 -13.79
CA LEU A 171 27.00 -12.73 -14.96
C LEU A 171 25.56 -12.39 -14.59
N ALA A 172 25.02 -12.98 -13.52
CA ALA A 172 23.66 -12.73 -13.07
C ALA A 172 23.41 -11.25 -12.72
N ARG A 173 24.41 -10.58 -12.12
CA ARG A 173 24.35 -9.13 -11.86
C ARG A 173 24.34 -8.31 -13.15
N ALA A 174 25.21 -8.64 -14.11
CA ALA A 174 25.27 -7.94 -15.39
C ALA A 174 24.00 -8.15 -16.23
N GLU A 175 23.41 -9.35 -16.21
CA GLU A 175 22.12 -9.65 -16.86
C GLU A 175 21.00 -8.80 -16.24
N HIS A 176 20.96 -8.69 -14.91
CA HIS A 176 20.01 -7.82 -14.22
C HIS A 176 20.18 -6.34 -14.61
N ASP A 177 21.42 -5.83 -14.65
CA ASP A 177 21.70 -4.45 -15.06
C ASP A 177 21.25 -4.17 -16.50
N ALA A 178 21.50 -5.11 -17.42
CA ALA A 178 21.04 -5.03 -18.80
C ALA A 178 19.50 -5.05 -18.92
N ASP A 179 18.82 -5.90 -18.14
CA ASP A 179 17.35 -5.93 -18.09
C ASP A 179 16.75 -4.62 -17.55
N VAL A 180 17.36 -4.04 -16.51
CA VAL A 180 16.98 -2.72 -15.98
C VAL A 180 17.14 -1.64 -17.05
N LEU A 181 18.27 -1.63 -17.78
CA LEU A 181 18.50 -0.67 -18.87
C LEU A 181 17.52 -0.87 -20.03
N ARG A 182 17.21 -2.12 -20.39
CA ARG A 182 16.21 -2.45 -21.41
C ARG A 182 14.83 -1.97 -21.01
N HIS A 183 14.43 -2.18 -19.75
CA HIS A 183 13.17 -1.69 -19.22
C HIS A 183 13.11 -0.15 -19.22
N ARG A 184 14.19 0.53 -18.80
CA ARG A 184 14.31 1.99 -18.84
C ARG A 184 14.22 2.52 -20.27
N LEU A 185 14.85 1.86 -21.24
CA LEU A 185 14.78 2.22 -22.66
C LEU A 185 13.37 2.00 -23.22
N GLU A 186 12.73 0.88 -22.89
CA GLU A 186 11.37 0.56 -23.30
C GLU A 186 10.36 1.56 -22.72
N GLN A 187 10.46 1.89 -21.43
CA GLN A 187 9.67 2.95 -20.79
C GLN A 187 9.91 4.32 -21.46
N ALA A 188 11.17 4.65 -21.78
CA ALA A 188 11.50 5.89 -22.47
C ALA A 188 10.98 5.92 -23.92
N SER A 189 10.80 4.76 -24.56
CA SER A 189 10.33 4.60 -25.94
C SER A 189 8.80 4.44 -26.06
N THR A 190 8.13 3.86 -25.06
CA THR A 190 6.68 3.57 -25.05
C THR A 190 5.86 4.61 -24.31
N ALA A 191 6.50 5.56 -23.61
CA ALA A 191 5.87 6.82 -23.22
C ALA A 191 5.34 7.48 -24.51
N LEU A 192 4.02 7.42 -24.68
CA LEU A 192 3.22 8.01 -25.76
C LEU A 192 3.87 9.30 -26.29
N ARG A 193 3.97 9.41 -27.62
CA ARG A 193 4.37 10.65 -28.30
C ARG A 193 3.46 11.81 -27.88
N THR A 194 3.80 12.53 -26.81
CA THR A 194 3.31 13.88 -26.47
C THR A 194 4.26 14.73 -25.62
N ASP A 195 5.25 14.19 -24.89
CA ASP A 195 6.04 15.02 -23.98
C ASP A 195 7.26 15.70 -24.66
N ARG A 196 7.01 16.77 -25.43
CA ARG A 196 8.10 17.66 -25.90
C ARG A 196 8.65 18.57 -24.79
N ALA A 197 7.98 18.66 -23.63
CA ALA A 197 8.47 19.36 -22.46
C ALA A 197 7.90 18.76 -21.18
N ARG A 198 8.76 18.53 -20.17
CA ARG A 198 8.29 18.30 -18.80
C ARG A 198 8.46 19.62 -18.03
N PRO A 199 7.38 20.16 -17.44
CA PRO A 199 7.52 21.25 -16.49
C PRO A 199 8.39 20.74 -15.33
N VAL A 200 9.38 21.53 -14.91
CA VAL A 200 10.27 21.23 -13.79
C VAL A 200 10.38 22.53 -12.98
N LEU A 201 10.33 22.43 -11.67
CA LEU A 201 10.61 23.60 -10.83
C LEU A 201 12.12 23.77 -10.68
N THR A 202 12.56 25.03 -10.76
CA THR A 202 13.92 25.46 -10.44
C THR A 202 13.88 26.22 -9.14
N ALA A 203 14.70 25.85 -8.15
CA ALA A 203 14.88 26.66 -6.96
C ALA A 203 15.90 27.75 -7.22
N VAL A 204 15.51 29.01 -7.06
CA VAL A 204 16.38 30.17 -7.09
C VAL A 204 16.74 30.51 -5.64
N LEU A 205 18.03 30.37 -5.33
CA LEU A 205 18.59 30.58 -3.99
C LEU A 205 19.35 31.91 -3.98
N THR A 206 19.10 32.73 -2.97
CA THR A 206 19.92 33.92 -2.68
C THR A 206 20.81 33.60 -1.49
N LEU A 207 22.11 33.80 -1.68
CA LEU A 207 23.14 33.57 -0.68
C LEU A 207 23.63 34.91 -0.15
N ALA A 208 23.98 34.94 1.13
CA ALA A 208 24.69 36.04 1.75
C ALA A 208 25.95 35.51 2.45
N HIS A 209 26.98 36.34 2.51
CA HIS A 209 28.22 36.03 3.21
C HIS A 209 28.31 36.86 4.48
N ASP A 210 28.52 36.20 5.61
CA ASP A 210 28.82 36.85 6.88
C ASP A 210 30.32 36.89 7.12
N PRO A 211 30.96 38.07 6.99
CA PRO A 211 32.40 38.19 7.20
C PRO A 211 32.81 37.97 8.67
N SER A 212 31.87 37.94 9.62
CA SER A 212 32.17 37.77 11.05
C SER A 212 32.38 36.31 11.48
N ALA A 213 32.07 35.33 10.63
CA ALA A 213 32.11 33.90 10.98
C ALA A 213 33.52 33.25 10.88
N SER A 214 34.58 34.04 10.70
CA SER A 214 35.95 33.53 10.56
C SER A 214 36.67 33.41 11.90
N ALA A 215 36.29 32.45 12.74
CA ALA A 215 37.17 31.89 13.78
C ALA A 215 36.62 30.55 14.32
N PRO A 216 37.38 29.43 14.26
CA PRO A 216 37.12 28.28 15.12
C PRO A 216 37.74 28.60 16.49
N ASP A 217 36.92 28.94 17.47
CA ASP A 217 37.43 29.16 18.83
C ASP A 217 37.79 27.81 19.46
N ALA A 218 39.08 27.62 19.65
CA ALA A 218 39.65 26.51 20.41
C ALA A 218 39.50 26.79 21.91
N ALA A 219 39.32 25.70 22.67
CA ALA A 219 39.36 25.59 24.14
C ALA A 219 38.03 25.82 24.88
N SER A 220 37.25 24.73 25.00
CA SER A 220 36.56 24.43 26.27
C SER A 220 37.58 23.91 27.29
N PRO A 221 37.63 24.43 28.52
CA PRO A 221 38.19 23.69 29.65
C PRO A 221 37.06 22.97 30.40
N SER A 222 37.37 21.73 30.79
CA SER A 222 36.60 20.83 31.62
C SER A 222 36.31 21.37 33.02
N ALA A 223 35.09 21.14 33.54
CA ALA A 223 34.85 20.94 34.97
C ALA A 223 33.70 19.94 35.16
N GLY A 224 33.90 18.98 36.08
CA GLY A 224 33.09 17.78 36.30
C GLY A 224 31.79 17.97 37.11
N PRO A 225 31.22 16.87 37.64
CA PRO A 225 29.78 16.56 37.55
C PRO A 225 28.95 17.02 38.75
N GLY A 226 27.67 17.27 38.50
CA GLY A 226 26.66 17.46 39.54
C GLY A 226 25.26 17.68 38.96
N ASP A 227 24.41 16.66 39.08
CA ASP A 227 22.94 16.79 39.13
C ASP A 227 22.53 16.83 40.62
N PRO A 228 21.35 17.34 41.07
CA PRO A 228 20.06 17.23 40.36
C PRO A 228 19.03 18.39 40.46
N ALA A 229 18.19 18.47 39.42
CA ALA A 229 16.72 18.75 39.45
C ALA A 229 16.19 20.18 39.82
N PRO A 230 14.85 20.46 39.73
CA PRO A 230 14.27 21.19 38.58
C PRO A 230 13.42 22.41 38.99
N ALA A 231 13.29 23.44 38.14
CA ALA A 231 12.28 24.49 38.36
C ALA A 231 11.92 25.31 37.09
N THR A 232 10.66 25.13 36.68
CA THR A 232 9.67 26.18 36.36
C THR A 232 9.98 27.28 35.32
N SER A 233 9.21 27.22 34.24
CA SER A 233 8.28 28.27 33.77
C SER A 233 8.63 29.71 34.17
N ARG A 234 9.01 30.51 33.16
CA ARG A 234 8.82 31.98 33.20
C ARG A 234 8.27 32.47 31.87
N ASP A 235 7.06 33.02 31.97
CA ASP A 235 6.45 33.98 31.06
C ASP A 235 7.40 35.14 30.71
N VAL A 236 7.34 35.58 29.46
CA VAL A 236 7.78 36.91 29.02
C VAL A 236 6.66 37.52 28.15
N PRO A 237 6.19 38.76 28.43
CA PRO A 237 5.09 39.42 27.72
C PRO A 237 5.57 40.18 26.44
N PRO A 238 4.65 40.77 25.63
CA PRO A 238 4.89 41.05 24.22
C PRO A 238 5.37 42.48 23.91
N ASP A 239 5.75 42.65 22.64
CA ASP A 239 5.95 43.87 21.86
C ASP A 239 7.15 44.77 22.19
N SER A 240 8.15 44.71 21.30
CA SER A 240 8.73 45.93 20.75
C SER A 240 9.13 45.71 19.29
N VAL A 241 8.49 46.47 18.40
CA VAL A 241 8.78 46.58 16.99
C VAL A 241 10.09 47.35 16.84
N ALA A 242 11.17 46.66 16.51
CA ALA A 242 12.39 47.27 15.98
C ALA A 242 12.54 46.79 14.53
N ALA A 243 12.37 47.72 13.60
CA ALA A 243 12.68 47.51 12.20
C ALA A 243 14.20 47.47 12.05
N ASP A 244 14.79 46.29 12.17
CA ASP A 244 16.16 46.06 11.75
C ASP A 244 16.19 46.04 10.22
N VAL A 245 16.74 47.12 9.65
CA VAL A 245 17.09 47.20 8.23
C VAL A 245 18.26 46.25 8.01
N GLU A 246 17.95 45.03 7.61
CA GLU A 246 18.94 44.03 7.22
C GLU A 246 19.62 44.50 5.93
N VAL A 247 20.85 45.00 6.06
CA VAL A 247 21.69 45.33 4.91
C VAL A 247 22.10 44.01 4.25
N ASN A 248 21.44 43.66 3.14
CA ASN A 248 21.86 42.57 2.25
C ASN A 248 23.25 42.90 1.68
N ALA A 249 24.31 42.51 2.39
CA ALA A 249 25.66 42.54 1.86
C ALA A 249 25.77 41.46 0.77
N GLY A 250 26.01 41.89 -0.47
CA GLY A 250 26.22 41.00 -1.61
C GLY A 250 27.41 40.07 -1.38
N VAL A 251 27.35 38.88 -1.97
CA VAL A 251 28.44 37.91 -1.92
C VAL A 251 29.55 38.33 -2.87
N ASP A 252 30.60 38.98 -2.34
CA ASP A 252 31.83 39.27 -3.05
C ASP A 252 32.86 38.16 -2.81
N LEU A 253 32.86 37.14 -3.68
CA LEU A 253 33.90 36.13 -3.71
C LEU A 253 35.05 36.57 -4.62
N ASN A 254 36.28 36.42 -4.14
CA ASN A 254 37.51 36.71 -4.89
C ASN A 254 37.86 35.64 -5.95
N ALA A 255 37.22 34.47 -5.90
CA ALA A 255 37.41 33.35 -6.82
C ALA A 255 36.16 32.47 -6.86
N ASP A 256 36.02 31.66 -7.91
CA ASP A 256 34.95 30.67 -8.02
C ASP A 256 35.02 29.69 -6.85
N ALA A 257 33.88 29.42 -6.21
CA ALA A 257 33.80 28.54 -5.06
C ALA A 257 32.88 27.35 -5.32
N GLU A 258 33.39 26.14 -5.07
CA GLU A 258 32.56 24.95 -4.99
C GLU A 258 31.74 24.97 -3.70
N LEU A 259 30.45 24.69 -3.81
CA LEU A 259 29.57 24.59 -2.68
C LEU A 259 28.55 23.46 -2.85
N GLU A 260 28.20 22.83 -1.73
CA GLU A 260 27.21 21.78 -1.64
C GLU A 260 26.00 22.30 -0.87
N LEU A 261 24.84 22.25 -1.52
CA LEU A 261 23.56 22.68 -0.99
C LEU A 261 22.67 21.48 -0.71
N GLU A 262 21.93 21.54 0.37
CA GLU A 262 20.85 20.63 0.68
C GLU A 262 19.53 21.37 0.57
N LEU A 263 18.57 20.81 -0.16
CA LEU A 263 17.22 21.34 -0.28
C LEU A 263 16.25 20.31 0.30
N GLU A 264 15.37 20.76 1.20
CA GLU A 264 14.29 19.98 1.81
C GLU A 264 12.95 20.53 1.35
N TYR A 265 12.02 19.66 0.96
CA TYR A 265 10.70 20.06 0.51
C TYR A 265 9.68 18.93 0.69
N ARG A 266 8.39 19.29 0.69
CA ARG A 266 7.28 18.34 0.75
C ARG A 266 6.67 18.12 -0.61
N VAL A 267 6.26 16.89 -0.86
CA VAL A 267 5.52 16.49 -2.07
C VAL A 267 4.24 15.74 -1.69
N PRO A 268 3.10 16.06 -2.31
CA PRO A 268 1.91 15.22 -2.25
C PRO A 268 2.10 13.98 -3.12
N GLY A 269 1.18 13.03 -3.00
CA GLY A 269 1.11 11.89 -3.90
C GLY A 269 2.15 10.80 -3.63
N ALA A 270 2.47 10.58 -2.37
CA ALA A 270 3.11 9.37 -1.90
C ALA A 270 2.27 8.74 -0.78
N SER A 271 2.24 7.43 -0.70
CA SER A 271 1.62 6.66 0.38
C SER A 271 2.35 5.34 0.56
N TRP A 272 2.20 4.73 1.74
CA TRP A 272 2.80 3.44 2.02
C TRP A 272 1.88 2.56 2.88
N ALA A 273 2.10 1.25 2.81
CA ALA A 273 1.44 0.24 3.62
C ALA A 273 2.45 -0.86 4.02
N PRO A 274 2.38 -1.41 5.23
CA PRO A 274 3.26 -2.49 5.66
C PRO A 274 2.89 -3.80 4.94
N VAL A 275 3.89 -4.63 4.63
CA VAL A 275 3.71 -6.00 4.15
C VAL A 275 4.72 -6.88 4.87
N TYR A 276 4.26 -7.95 5.49
CA TYR A 276 5.11 -8.81 6.31
C TYR A 276 5.42 -10.12 5.59
N GLN A 277 6.55 -10.72 5.94
CA GLN A 277 6.86 -12.11 5.63
C GLN A 277 7.25 -12.81 6.93
N LEU A 278 6.43 -13.78 7.33
CA LEU A 278 6.66 -14.62 8.50
C LEU A 278 7.39 -15.88 8.06
N ARG A 279 8.65 -16.02 8.48
CA ARG A 279 9.47 -17.20 8.18
C ARG A 279 9.46 -18.15 9.36
N LEU A 280 9.02 -19.38 9.12
CA LEU A 280 8.92 -20.44 10.10
C LEU A 280 9.89 -21.56 9.73
N ALA A 281 10.75 -21.95 10.67
CA ALA A 281 11.72 -23.02 10.50
C ALA A 281 11.39 -24.15 11.47
N GLY A 282 10.80 -25.25 10.96
CA GLY A 282 10.37 -26.40 11.78
C GLY A 282 9.25 -26.11 12.80
N GLY A 283 8.50 -27.16 13.18
CA GLY A 283 7.27 -27.07 13.99
C GLY A 283 7.43 -26.82 15.49
N GLY A 284 8.44 -26.07 15.91
CA GLY A 284 8.74 -25.76 17.32
C GLY A 284 8.35 -24.35 17.76
N THR A 285 8.43 -24.10 19.08
CA THR A 285 8.43 -22.74 19.65
C THR A 285 9.82 -22.16 19.48
N GLY A 286 9.93 -20.95 18.93
CA GLY A 286 11.22 -20.32 18.70
C GLY A 286 11.14 -18.81 18.61
N ASP A 287 12.29 -18.17 18.82
CA ASP A 287 12.48 -16.80 18.38
C ASP A 287 12.55 -16.83 16.85
N SER A 288 11.70 -16.04 16.21
CA SER A 288 11.54 -16.00 14.76
C SER A 288 11.70 -14.58 14.26
N THR A 289 12.05 -14.47 12.97
CA THR A 289 12.23 -13.17 12.35
C THR A 289 11.03 -12.87 11.47
N LEU A 290 10.31 -11.79 11.81
CA LEU A 290 9.28 -11.23 10.96
C LEU A 290 9.95 -10.19 10.04
N VAL A 291 10.00 -10.45 8.74
CA VAL A 291 10.56 -9.48 7.80
C VAL A 291 9.49 -8.46 7.44
N MET A 292 9.75 -7.19 7.72
CA MET A 292 8.91 -6.08 7.29
C MET A 292 9.39 -5.57 5.93
N ARG A 293 8.46 -5.58 4.98
CA ARG A 293 8.53 -4.85 3.71
C ARG A 293 7.49 -3.74 3.75
N ALA A 294 7.53 -2.86 2.75
CA ALA A 294 6.49 -1.86 2.54
C ALA A 294 6.08 -1.83 1.08
N SER A 295 4.77 -1.75 0.84
CA SER A 295 4.24 -1.34 -0.45
C SER A 295 4.17 0.18 -0.46
N VAL A 296 4.94 0.82 -1.34
CA VAL A 296 5.03 2.26 -1.50
C VAL A 296 4.47 2.63 -2.87
N ALA A 297 3.54 3.57 -2.90
CA ALA A 297 3.02 4.13 -4.14
C ALA A 297 3.36 5.61 -4.21
N GLN A 298 3.85 6.06 -5.36
CA GLN A 298 4.20 7.46 -5.53
C GLN A 298 3.89 7.96 -6.95
N ARG A 299 3.47 9.22 -7.05
CA ARG A 299 3.29 9.98 -8.28
C ARG A 299 3.68 11.43 -8.03
N THR A 300 4.87 11.59 -7.46
CA THR A 300 5.45 12.89 -7.09
C THR A 300 6.04 13.63 -8.30
N GLY A 301 6.02 13.02 -9.49
CA GLY A 301 6.54 13.62 -10.71
C GLY A 301 8.04 13.41 -10.93
N GLU A 302 8.75 12.78 -9.98
CA GLU A 302 10.12 12.30 -10.14
C GLU A 302 10.26 10.85 -9.65
N ASP A 303 11.08 10.05 -10.34
CA ASP A 303 11.41 8.70 -9.91
C ASP A 303 12.41 8.77 -8.76
N TRP A 304 12.23 7.93 -7.75
CA TRP A 304 13.19 7.80 -6.67
C TRP A 304 14.17 6.70 -7.05
N THR A 305 15.45 7.03 -7.22
CA THR A 305 16.49 6.08 -7.63
C THR A 305 17.68 6.18 -6.69
N GLY A 306 18.03 5.07 -6.03
CA GLY A 306 19.12 4.99 -5.06
C GLY A 306 18.91 5.86 -3.83
N VAL A 307 17.66 6.07 -3.39
CA VAL A 307 17.34 6.96 -2.26
C VAL A 307 17.37 6.23 -0.93
N ARG A 308 17.81 6.89 0.14
CA ARG A 308 17.57 6.42 1.52
C ARG A 308 16.11 6.64 1.88
N LEU A 309 15.34 5.58 2.06
CA LEU A 309 13.90 5.66 2.29
C LEU A 309 13.56 5.47 3.77
N GLY A 310 12.81 6.41 4.32
CA GLY A 310 12.15 6.30 5.62
C GLY A 310 10.64 6.22 5.46
N LEU A 311 9.97 5.46 6.32
CA LEU A 311 8.52 5.30 6.35
C LEU A 311 8.02 5.74 7.70
N SER A 312 7.12 6.71 7.73
CA SER A 312 6.57 7.27 8.96
C SER A 312 5.06 7.08 9.04
N THR A 313 4.57 6.73 10.23
CA THR A 313 3.14 6.68 10.54
C THR A 313 2.58 8.05 10.95
N ALA A 314 3.43 9.08 11.03
CA ALA A 314 3.01 10.44 11.35
C ALA A 314 2.18 11.05 10.22
N ASP A 315 1.36 12.05 10.57
CA ASP A 315 0.71 12.91 9.59
C ASP A 315 1.63 14.08 9.25
N LEU A 316 1.99 14.20 7.97
CA LEU A 316 2.83 15.28 7.45
C LEU A 316 2.18 16.66 7.62
N LEU A 317 0.85 16.72 7.60
CA LEU A 317 0.06 17.95 7.65
C LEU A 317 -0.72 18.08 8.96
N ARG A 318 -0.18 17.56 10.08
CA ARG A 318 -0.85 17.58 11.38
C ARG A 318 -1.47 18.95 11.65
N ARG A 319 -2.79 19.05 11.46
CA ARG A 319 -3.52 20.29 11.67
C ARG A 319 -3.47 20.60 13.16
N ALA A 320 -2.94 21.78 13.50
CA ALA A 320 -2.98 22.31 14.85
C ALA A 320 -4.32 23.00 15.15
N ASP A 321 -5.27 22.95 14.20
CA ASP A 321 -6.60 23.54 14.35
C ASP A 321 -7.37 22.87 15.49
N LEU A 322 -8.08 23.69 16.27
CA LEU A 322 -8.98 23.21 17.31
C LEU A 322 -10.06 22.32 16.65
N PRO A 323 -10.24 21.05 17.08
CA PRO A 323 -11.26 20.18 16.51
C PRO A 323 -12.65 20.76 16.72
N GLU A 324 -13.52 20.64 15.70
CA GLU A 324 -14.88 21.11 15.80
C GLU A 324 -15.71 20.23 16.76
N LEU A 325 -16.25 20.84 17.81
CA LEU A 325 -17.16 20.18 18.74
C LEU A 325 -18.53 20.00 18.08
N ARG A 326 -18.82 18.79 17.60
CA ARG A 326 -20.16 18.44 17.07
C ARG A 326 -21.16 18.34 18.21
N SER A 327 -22.35 18.92 18.04
CA SER A 327 -23.45 18.75 19.00
C SER A 327 -23.86 17.28 19.07
N LEU A 328 -23.84 16.66 20.25
CA LEU A 328 -24.44 15.34 20.48
C LEU A 328 -25.97 15.47 20.37
N ARG A 329 -26.56 14.92 19.32
CA ARG A 329 -28.02 14.90 19.11
C ARG A 329 -28.55 13.50 19.38
N ILE A 330 -29.43 13.37 20.35
CA ILE A 330 -30.14 12.11 20.62
C ILE A 330 -31.39 12.10 19.73
N GLY A 331 -31.47 11.16 18.80
CA GLY A 331 -32.59 11.02 17.88
C GLY A 331 -32.43 9.82 16.94
N ARG A 332 -33.46 9.50 16.15
CA ARG A 332 -33.31 8.53 15.05
C ARG A 332 -32.26 9.08 14.09
N GLY A 333 -31.25 8.28 13.76
CA GLY A 333 -30.20 8.68 12.81
C GLY A 333 -30.82 9.27 11.55
N GLN A 334 -30.69 10.57 11.35
CA GLN A 334 -31.04 11.19 10.09
C GLN A 334 -29.89 10.90 9.14
N PRO A 335 -30.12 10.22 8.01
CA PRO A 335 -29.10 10.18 6.97
C PRO A 335 -28.73 11.62 6.63
N GLU A 336 -27.44 11.88 6.41
CA GLU A 336 -26.99 13.20 5.98
C GLU A 336 -27.90 13.68 4.85
N PRO A 337 -28.43 14.93 4.92
CA PRO A 337 -29.19 15.47 3.82
C PRO A 337 -28.30 15.37 2.60
N ARG A 338 -28.74 14.59 1.61
CA ARG A 338 -28.04 14.47 0.34
C ARG A 338 -27.73 15.89 -0.10
N THR A 339 -26.46 16.23 -0.25
CA THR A 339 -26.06 17.43 -0.97
C THR A 339 -26.86 17.40 -2.26
N HIS A 340 -27.78 18.35 -2.44
CA HIS A 340 -28.66 18.37 -3.59
C HIS A 340 -27.79 18.58 -4.82
N GLY A 341 -27.31 17.48 -5.40
CA GLY A 341 -26.65 17.45 -6.67
C GLY A 341 -27.66 17.88 -7.73
N TRP A 342 -27.30 18.93 -8.46
CA TRP A 342 -27.92 19.35 -9.72
C TRP A 342 -29.36 19.87 -9.65
N ARG A 343 -29.52 21.18 -9.89
CA ARG A 343 -30.75 21.75 -10.46
C ARG A 343 -30.58 21.79 -11.98
N GLU A 344 -31.62 21.41 -12.70
CA GLU A 344 -31.65 21.61 -14.16
C GLU A 344 -31.48 23.11 -14.45
N PRO A 345 -30.54 23.48 -15.35
CA PRO A 345 -30.33 24.88 -15.68
C PRO A 345 -31.62 25.50 -16.22
N PRO A 346 -31.88 26.79 -15.92
CA PRO A 346 -33.07 27.48 -16.42
C PRO A 346 -33.14 27.43 -17.96
N ALA A 347 -34.34 27.25 -18.49
CA ALA A 347 -34.58 27.30 -19.93
C ALA A 347 -34.09 28.64 -20.50
N GLY A 348 -33.38 28.59 -21.64
CA GLY A 348 -32.77 29.78 -22.27
C GLY A 348 -31.37 30.14 -21.77
N LEU A 349 -30.78 29.38 -20.83
CA LEU A 349 -29.40 29.62 -20.37
C LEU A 349 -28.38 29.65 -21.53
N ALA A 350 -28.60 28.83 -22.57
CA ALA A 350 -27.73 28.80 -23.73
C ALA A 350 -27.72 30.11 -24.54
N GLU A 351 -28.81 30.88 -24.51
CA GLU A 351 -28.97 32.15 -25.24
C GLU A 351 -28.20 33.30 -24.57
N LEU A 352 -27.97 33.20 -23.25
CA LEU A 352 -27.16 34.18 -22.51
C LEU A 352 -25.67 34.17 -22.93
N PHE A 353 -25.20 33.06 -23.51
CA PHE A 353 -23.80 32.90 -23.93
C PHE A 353 -23.59 33.10 -25.44
N THR A 354 -24.63 33.42 -26.22
CA THR A 354 -24.52 33.56 -27.69
C THR A 354 -23.53 34.65 -28.12
N GLY A 355 -23.48 35.77 -27.38
CA GLY A 355 -22.52 36.86 -27.61
C GLY A 355 -21.08 36.46 -27.25
N TYR A 356 -20.91 35.59 -26.25
CA TYR A 356 -19.60 35.06 -25.88
C TYR A 356 -19.11 34.04 -26.91
N ASP A 357 -19.97 33.11 -27.33
CA ASP A 357 -19.61 32.07 -28.31
C ASP A 357 -19.23 32.67 -29.67
N THR A 358 -19.94 33.73 -30.10
CA THR A 358 -19.59 34.48 -31.32
C THR A 358 -18.27 35.22 -31.19
N ALA A 359 -17.97 35.81 -30.03
CA ALA A 359 -16.68 36.45 -29.76
C ALA A 359 -15.51 35.45 -29.66
N VAL A 360 -15.74 34.26 -29.11
CA VAL A 360 -14.75 33.17 -29.07
C VAL A 360 -14.50 32.60 -30.46
N ALA A 361 -15.56 32.39 -31.26
CA ALA A 361 -15.45 31.91 -32.64
C ALA A 361 -14.81 32.95 -33.59
N ALA A 362 -14.92 34.25 -33.28
CA ALA A 362 -14.35 35.34 -34.06
C ALA A 362 -12.88 35.65 -33.74
N ARG A 363 -12.28 35.05 -32.70
CA ARG A 363 -10.84 35.16 -32.46
C ARG A 363 -10.11 34.44 -33.60
N PRO A 364 -9.22 35.11 -34.36
CA PRO A 364 -8.40 34.41 -35.32
C PRO A 364 -7.62 33.34 -34.56
N ALA A 365 -7.66 32.10 -35.06
CA ALA A 365 -6.80 31.04 -34.56
C ALA A 365 -5.36 31.56 -34.67
N ASP A 366 -4.75 31.86 -33.52
CA ASP A 366 -3.36 32.27 -33.47
C ASP A 366 -2.54 31.18 -34.19
N GLU A 367 -1.78 31.57 -35.22
CA GLU A 367 -1.06 30.67 -36.15
C GLU A 367 0.00 29.77 -35.46
N ARG A 368 0.02 29.73 -34.14
CA ARG A 368 0.80 28.79 -33.32
C ARG A 368 0.13 27.42 -33.17
N SER A 369 -1.12 27.27 -33.60
CA SER A 369 -1.83 25.99 -33.60
C SER A 369 -2.12 25.51 -35.02
N ALA A 370 -1.08 25.30 -35.82
CA ALA A 370 -1.17 24.37 -36.94
C ALA A 370 -1.33 22.95 -36.37
N ALA A 371 -2.57 22.60 -36.01
CA ALA A 371 -2.95 21.23 -35.76
C ALA A 371 -2.74 20.45 -37.06
N LEU A 372 -1.65 19.68 -37.13
CA LEU A 372 -1.52 18.60 -38.11
C LEU A 372 -2.74 17.68 -37.95
N PRO A 373 -3.28 17.13 -39.05
CA PRO A 373 -4.46 16.26 -38.97
C PRO A 373 -4.14 15.05 -38.09
N VAL A 374 -4.73 15.02 -36.90
CA VAL A 374 -4.80 13.83 -36.06
C VAL A 374 -5.73 12.87 -36.78
N SER A 375 -5.17 11.88 -37.46
CA SER A 375 -5.93 10.69 -37.82
C SER A 375 -6.31 10.01 -36.50
N LEU A 376 -7.62 9.98 -36.19
CA LEU A 376 -8.13 9.25 -35.05
C LEU A 376 -7.68 7.78 -35.15
N PRO A 377 -7.09 7.19 -34.11
CA PRO A 377 -6.90 5.74 -34.11
C PRO A 377 -8.28 5.07 -34.19
N PRO A 378 -8.41 3.92 -34.88
CA PRO A 378 -9.67 3.21 -34.92
C PRO A 378 -10.14 2.93 -33.49
N ALA A 379 -11.42 3.18 -33.24
CA ALA A 379 -12.04 2.95 -31.94
C ALA A 379 -11.68 1.56 -31.42
N PHE A 380 -11.16 1.51 -30.20
CA PHE A 380 -10.88 0.27 -29.49
C PHE A 380 -12.18 -0.52 -29.38
N ARG A 381 -12.33 -1.57 -30.20
CA ARG A 381 -13.35 -2.59 -29.94
C ARG A 381 -12.88 -3.38 -28.72
N PRO A 382 -13.69 -3.49 -27.65
CA PRO A 382 -13.35 -4.41 -26.57
C PRO A 382 -13.17 -5.82 -27.17
N PRO A 383 -12.16 -6.59 -26.73
CA PRO A 383 -12.03 -7.97 -27.18
C PRO A 383 -13.30 -8.74 -26.77
N PRO A 384 -13.81 -9.66 -27.62
CA PRO A 384 -14.86 -10.56 -27.18
C PRO A 384 -14.38 -11.35 -25.96
N ALA A 385 -15.28 -11.57 -25.01
CA ALA A 385 -15.02 -12.38 -23.83
C ALA A 385 -14.39 -13.73 -24.23
N PRO A 386 -13.41 -14.25 -23.48
CA PRO A 386 -12.77 -15.51 -23.81
C PRO A 386 -13.83 -16.62 -23.85
N ALA A 387 -13.83 -17.37 -24.95
CA ALA A 387 -14.60 -18.59 -25.08
C ALA A 387 -14.20 -19.55 -23.95
N ALA A 388 -15.17 -19.91 -23.12
CA ALA A 388 -15.03 -20.99 -22.16
C ALA A 388 -14.68 -22.27 -22.91
N TYR A 389 -13.48 -22.80 -22.69
CA TYR A 389 -13.15 -24.17 -23.04
C TYR A 389 -13.79 -25.10 -22.01
N GLY A 390 -14.79 -25.87 -22.44
CA GLY A 390 -15.05 -27.21 -21.93
C GLY A 390 -16.14 -27.39 -20.87
N ALA A 391 -17.41 -27.29 -21.26
CA ALA A 391 -18.43 -28.20 -20.75
C ALA A 391 -19.44 -28.49 -21.87
N ALA A 392 -19.39 -29.71 -22.38
CA ALA A 392 -20.27 -30.19 -23.44
C ALA A 392 -21.74 -30.11 -23.01
N SER A 393 -22.60 -29.59 -23.89
CA SER A 393 -24.04 -29.81 -23.83
C SER A 393 -24.49 -30.57 -25.08
N PRO A 394 -25.40 -31.55 -24.95
CA PRO A 394 -25.69 -32.53 -25.98
C PRO A 394 -26.53 -31.94 -27.10
N ALA A 395 -26.37 -32.55 -28.27
CA ALA A 395 -27.07 -32.27 -29.51
C ALA A 395 -28.60 -32.34 -29.35
N ALA A 396 -29.28 -31.32 -29.86
CA ALA A 396 -30.71 -31.35 -30.11
C ALA A 396 -30.99 -32.26 -31.32
N VAL A 397 -31.87 -33.23 -31.11
CA VAL A 397 -32.47 -34.03 -32.17
C VAL A 397 -33.68 -33.26 -32.70
N ASP A 398 -33.69 -33.07 -34.02
CA ASP A 398 -34.80 -32.56 -34.81
C ASP A 398 -36.05 -33.42 -34.65
N ARG A 399 -37.23 -32.77 -34.58
CA ARG A 399 -38.41 -33.23 -35.33
C ARG A 399 -39.52 -32.17 -35.40
N PRO A 400 -40.26 -32.08 -36.53
CA PRO A 400 -41.20 -31.00 -36.80
C PRO A 400 -42.69 -31.42 -36.74
N ASP A 401 -43.52 -30.37 -36.66
CA ASP A 401 -44.82 -30.10 -37.30
C ASP A 401 -46.13 -30.86 -36.97
N GLU A 402 -47.18 -30.02 -36.87
CA GLU A 402 -48.60 -30.19 -37.29
C GLU A 402 -49.47 -31.21 -36.53
N ASP A 403 -50.79 -31.11 -36.38
CA ASP A 403 -51.84 -30.08 -36.40
C ASP A 403 -53.13 -30.83 -35.90
N ASP A 404 -54.23 -30.11 -35.71
CA ASP A 404 -55.63 -30.59 -35.58
C ASP A 404 -56.18 -31.08 -34.22
N GLY A 405 -57.16 -30.31 -33.72
CA GLY A 405 -58.13 -30.70 -32.68
C GLY A 405 -59.30 -31.52 -33.26
N PRO A 406 -60.54 -31.49 -32.68
CA PRO A 406 -60.97 -30.80 -31.45
C PRO A 406 -62.01 -31.58 -30.58
N LEU A 407 -62.46 -30.93 -29.49
CA LEU A 407 -63.76 -31.03 -28.77
C LEU A 407 -64.16 -32.31 -27.97
N MET A 408 -64.30 -32.20 -26.64
CA MET A 408 -65.60 -32.08 -25.92
C MET A 408 -65.44 -32.17 -24.38
N ALA A 409 -66.41 -31.58 -23.68
CA ALA A 409 -66.32 -30.94 -22.38
C ALA A 409 -66.79 -31.74 -21.14
N GLY A 410 -66.35 -31.26 -19.95
CA GLY A 410 -66.96 -31.43 -18.62
C GLY A 410 -65.94 -31.85 -17.54
N GLY A 411 -65.73 -31.20 -16.38
CA GLY A 411 -66.20 -29.96 -15.77
C GLY A 411 -65.57 -29.79 -14.35
N SER A 412 -65.45 -28.52 -13.88
CA SER A 412 -65.21 -28.03 -12.48
C SER A 412 -63.79 -28.13 -11.84
N PRO A 413 -63.47 -27.35 -10.78
CA PRO A 413 -63.49 -25.88 -10.69
C PRO A 413 -62.23 -25.26 -10.01
N GLY A 414 -62.03 -23.94 -10.17
CA GLY A 414 -61.33 -23.08 -9.19
C GLY A 414 -59.95 -22.52 -9.61
N GLY A 415 -59.90 -21.22 -9.93
CA GLY A 415 -58.63 -20.49 -10.08
C GLY A 415 -58.84 -18.97 -9.96
N PRO A 416 -57.85 -18.20 -9.47
CA PRO A 416 -57.81 -16.75 -9.62
C PRO A 416 -56.72 -16.34 -10.63
N VAL A 417 -57.06 -15.43 -11.56
CA VAL A 417 -56.10 -14.78 -12.47
C VAL A 417 -56.26 -13.26 -12.43
N ARG A 418 -55.14 -12.63 -12.05
CA ARG A 418 -54.48 -11.39 -12.53
C ARG A 418 -55.29 -10.36 -13.35
N ALA A 419 -55.20 -9.10 -12.94
CA ALA A 419 -55.73 -7.92 -13.64
C ALA A 419 -54.62 -7.08 -14.33
N PRO A 420 -54.94 -6.35 -15.44
CA PRO A 420 -54.03 -5.49 -16.18
C PRO A 420 -54.26 -3.97 -15.95
N ALA A 421 -53.39 -3.17 -16.57
CA ALA A 421 -53.29 -1.70 -16.54
C ALA A 421 -54.53 -0.92 -17.01
N PRO A 422 -54.60 0.38 -16.69
CA PRO A 422 -55.06 1.34 -17.69
C PRO A 422 -54.41 2.74 -17.67
N ALA A 423 -54.52 3.41 -18.82
CA ALA A 423 -54.80 4.86 -18.96
C ALA A 423 -56.11 4.96 -19.80
N PRO A 424 -56.81 6.11 -20.03
CA PRO A 424 -56.56 7.51 -19.65
C PRO A 424 -57.84 8.28 -19.17
N VAL A 425 -57.82 9.62 -19.31
CA VAL A 425 -58.85 10.69 -19.37
C VAL A 425 -59.36 11.45 -18.14
N ALA A 426 -59.48 12.76 -18.37
CA ALA A 426 -59.74 13.89 -17.46
C ALA A 426 -61.23 14.24 -17.29
N ALA A 427 -61.60 14.90 -16.19
CA ALA A 427 -62.53 16.05 -16.13
C ALA A 427 -62.82 16.55 -14.69
N ALA A 428 -62.61 17.86 -14.48
CA ALA A 428 -63.33 18.86 -13.68
C ALA A 428 -63.76 18.65 -12.19
N ALA A 429 -63.62 19.76 -11.44
CA ALA A 429 -63.82 20.03 -10.00
C ALA A 429 -65.31 19.96 -9.51
N PRO A 430 -65.68 20.11 -8.19
CA PRO A 430 -65.45 21.35 -7.41
C PRO A 430 -65.31 21.28 -5.85
N ARG A 431 -64.76 22.40 -5.32
CA ARG A 431 -65.09 23.17 -4.09
C ARG A 431 -64.83 22.67 -2.65
N ALA A 432 -64.00 23.50 -1.97
CA ALA A 432 -64.20 24.24 -0.70
C ALA A 432 -64.44 23.44 0.60
N ALA A 433 -63.93 23.79 1.79
CA ALA A 433 -63.03 24.80 2.36
C ALA A 433 -62.68 24.23 3.77
N ARG A 434 -61.69 24.62 4.58
CA ARG A 434 -61.21 25.90 5.12
C ARG A 434 -60.02 25.49 6.01
N HIS A 435 -58.96 26.29 6.15
CA HIS A 435 -58.27 26.45 7.44
C HIS A 435 -57.45 27.74 7.46
N HIS A 436 -57.29 28.26 8.67
CA HIS A 436 -57.12 29.66 9.05
C HIS A 436 -55.75 30.27 8.72
N ALA A 437 -55.80 31.56 8.36
CA ALA A 437 -54.66 32.45 8.25
C ALA A 437 -54.17 32.95 9.63
N LYS A 438 -52.85 33.04 9.81
CA LYS A 438 -52.19 34.06 10.64
C LYS A 438 -51.37 34.96 9.71
N ARG A 439 -51.70 36.25 9.72
CA ARG A 439 -51.04 37.33 8.99
C ARG A 439 -49.72 37.72 9.65
N TYR A 440 -48.67 37.93 8.87
CA TYR A 440 -47.65 38.95 9.14
C TYR A 440 -47.84 40.08 8.11
N GLY A 441 -47.69 41.34 8.55
CA GLY A 441 -48.12 42.56 7.85
C GLY A 441 -47.20 43.04 6.72
N PRO A 442 -47.56 44.15 6.04
CA PRO A 442 -46.84 44.67 4.89
C PRO A 442 -45.53 45.37 5.30
N ILE A 443 -44.47 45.16 4.52
CA ILE A 443 -43.22 45.94 4.61
C ILE A 443 -43.45 47.28 3.91
N ALA A 444 -43.29 48.39 4.64
CA ALA A 444 -43.39 49.76 4.15
C ALA A 444 -42.08 50.22 3.47
N PRO A 445 -42.13 51.23 2.56
CA PRO A 445 -40.96 51.74 1.87
C PRO A 445 -40.24 52.84 2.67
N GLY A 446 -38.90 52.88 2.58
CA GLY A 446 -38.09 54.08 2.81
C GLY A 446 -37.52 54.27 4.22
N GLY A 447 -36.22 53.99 4.36
CA GLY A 447 -35.36 54.52 5.41
C GLY A 447 -33.94 54.65 4.85
N ALA A 448 -33.35 55.85 4.93
CA ALA A 448 -32.00 56.14 4.45
C ALA A 448 -30.94 55.29 5.17
N PRO A 449 -29.84 54.91 4.51
CA PRO A 449 -28.78 54.12 5.14
C PRO A 449 -28.06 54.94 6.23
N PRO A 450 -27.69 54.34 7.38
CA PRO A 450 -26.87 55.00 8.38
C PRO A 450 -25.47 55.31 7.82
N ALA A 451 -24.98 56.51 8.12
CA ALA A 451 -23.68 56.99 7.71
C ALA A 451 -22.53 56.26 8.44
N GLY A 452 -21.51 55.87 7.67
CA GLY A 452 -20.11 55.78 8.09
C GLY A 452 -19.71 54.56 8.95
N ALA A 453 -19.57 53.39 8.33
CA ALA A 453 -18.52 52.46 8.72
C ALA A 453 -17.20 52.92 8.06
N PRO A 454 -16.04 52.84 8.74
CA PRO A 454 -14.77 53.16 8.09
C PRO A 454 -14.63 52.23 6.87
N ALA A 455 -14.29 52.80 5.72
CA ALA A 455 -13.99 52.02 4.55
C ALA A 455 -12.79 51.13 4.88
N ASP A 456 -13.04 49.85 5.12
CA ASP A 456 -12.01 48.84 4.98
C ASP A 456 -11.38 49.07 3.61
N ALA A 457 -10.05 49.26 3.60
CA ALA A 457 -9.31 49.44 2.36
C ALA A 457 -9.73 48.33 1.39
N PRO A 458 -9.87 48.62 0.09
CA PRO A 458 -10.12 47.57 -0.88
C PRO A 458 -9.06 46.48 -0.65
N PRO A 459 -9.44 45.19 -0.62
CA PRO A 459 -8.45 44.13 -0.58
C PRO A 459 -7.44 44.39 -1.69
N ALA A 460 -6.16 44.26 -1.38
CA ALA A 460 -5.09 44.52 -2.33
C ALA A 460 -5.32 43.71 -3.63
N ASP A 461 -4.94 44.29 -4.78
CA ASP A 461 -5.23 43.80 -6.15
C ASP A 461 -4.72 42.37 -6.44
N ASP A 462 -3.99 41.77 -5.51
CA ASP A 462 -3.35 40.46 -5.52
C ASP A 462 -4.21 39.32 -4.93
N LEU A 463 -5.38 39.59 -4.34
CA LEU A 463 -6.18 38.54 -3.68
C LEU A 463 -7.20 37.80 -4.58
N LEU A 464 -7.39 38.20 -5.84
CA LEU A 464 -8.29 37.50 -6.76
C LEU A 464 -7.73 37.49 -8.21
N ASP A 465 -7.11 36.38 -8.60
CA ASP A 465 -6.42 36.18 -9.88
C ASP A 465 -7.39 35.97 -11.07
N TYR A 466 -8.38 36.86 -11.22
CA TYR A 466 -9.39 36.78 -12.28
C TYR A 466 -8.80 36.84 -13.69
N ALA A 467 -7.60 37.41 -13.85
CA ALA A 467 -6.88 37.47 -15.11
C ALA A 467 -6.42 36.09 -15.62
N ARG A 468 -6.28 35.10 -14.73
CA ARG A 468 -5.87 33.72 -15.08
C ARG A 468 -7.05 32.76 -15.24
N LEU A 469 -8.29 33.25 -15.09
CA LEU A 469 -9.51 32.47 -15.28
C LEU A 469 -10.13 32.75 -16.65
N THR A 470 -10.38 31.69 -17.42
CA THR A 470 -11.13 31.70 -18.67
C THR A 470 -12.49 31.06 -18.47
N LEU A 471 -13.50 31.58 -19.16
CA LEU A 471 -14.81 30.93 -19.22
C LEU A 471 -14.73 29.69 -20.11
N ALA A 472 -15.29 28.57 -19.68
CA ALA A 472 -15.37 27.39 -20.53
C ALA A 472 -16.28 27.64 -21.74
N GLY A 473 -15.74 27.39 -22.94
CA GLY A 473 -16.42 27.61 -24.22
C GLY A 473 -17.51 26.58 -24.57
N PRO A 474 -18.13 26.72 -25.76
CA PRO A 474 -19.24 25.88 -26.20
C PRO A 474 -18.89 24.39 -26.33
N ASP A 475 -17.60 24.05 -26.48
CA ASP A 475 -17.10 22.67 -26.60
C ASP A 475 -17.16 21.86 -25.29
N ALA A 476 -17.45 22.52 -24.16
CA ALA A 476 -17.52 21.90 -22.84
C ALA A 476 -18.95 22.00 -22.24
N PRO A 477 -19.94 21.24 -22.75
CA PRO A 477 -21.36 21.44 -22.43
C PRO A 477 -21.72 21.28 -20.94
N ARG A 478 -20.91 20.54 -20.16
CA ARG A 478 -21.09 20.37 -18.71
C ARG A 478 -20.42 21.45 -17.86
N ALA A 479 -19.51 22.23 -18.43
CA ALA A 479 -18.76 23.27 -17.73
C ALA A 479 -18.94 24.67 -18.36
N ARG A 480 -19.68 24.79 -19.47
CA ARG A 480 -19.94 26.05 -20.18
C ARG A 480 -20.45 27.12 -19.22
N GLY A 481 -19.89 28.32 -19.31
CA GLY A 481 -20.28 29.42 -18.42
C GLY A 481 -19.54 29.45 -17.07
N THR A 482 -18.76 28.41 -16.73
CA THR A 482 -17.97 28.39 -15.49
C THR A 482 -16.57 28.95 -15.71
N LEU A 483 -16.06 29.71 -14.74
CA LEU A 483 -14.68 30.16 -14.71
C LEU A 483 -13.75 29.00 -14.39
N ARG A 484 -12.71 28.83 -15.20
CA ARG A 484 -11.68 27.81 -15.03
C ARG A 484 -10.30 28.43 -15.25
N PRO A 485 -9.25 27.94 -14.60
CA PRO A 485 -7.89 28.34 -14.93
C PRO A 485 -7.64 28.18 -16.43
N ASP A 486 -6.97 29.15 -17.06
CA ASP A 486 -6.50 29.03 -18.44
C ASP A 486 -5.65 27.76 -18.57
N PRO A 487 -6.00 26.78 -19.42
CA PRO A 487 -5.22 25.56 -19.58
C PRO A 487 -3.79 25.78 -20.07
N ALA A 488 -3.48 26.95 -20.65
CA ALA A 488 -2.12 27.35 -21.03
C ALA A 488 -1.34 28.05 -19.89
N SER A 489 -1.96 28.30 -18.74
CA SER A 489 -1.29 28.92 -17.59
C SER A 489 -0.36 27.93 -16.87
N PRO A 490 0.80 28.41 -16.36
CA PRO A 490 1.67 27.68 -15.43
C PRO A 490 0.89 26.97 -14.30
N ASP A 491 -0.10 27.66 -13.74
CA ASP A 491 -0.88 27.19 -12.60
C ASP A 491 -1.81 26.03 -12.96
N ALA A 492 -2.37 26.00 -14.17
CA ALA A 492 -3.21 24.89 -14.63
C ALA A 492 -2.41 23.60 -14.78
N VAL A 493 -1.17 23.70 -15.27
CA VAL A 493 -0.24 22.57 -15.37
C VAL A 493 0.12 22.07 -13.97
N VAL A 494 0.51 22.98 -13.06
CA VAL A 494 0.80 22.62 -11.66
C VAL A 494 -0.42 21.95 -11.01
N ALA A 495 -1.63 22.50 -11.21
CA ALA A 495 -2.87 21.95 -10.68
C ALA A 495 -3.18 20.56 -11.23
N GLU A 496 -2.94 20.29 -12.51
CA GLU A 496 -3.12 18.97 -13.09
C GLU A 496 -2.15 17.94 -12.46
N TYR A 497 -0.87 18.27 -12.36
CA TYR A 497 0.13 17.40 -11.73
C TYR A 497 -0.21 17.14 -10.26
N ARG A 498 -0.64 18.16 -9.52
CA ARG A 498 -1.11 18.03 -8.14
C ARG A 498 -2.36 17.15 -8.04
N GLY A 499 -3.32 17.30 -8.94
CA GLY A 499 -4.52 16.46 -8.99
C GLY A 499 -4.21 14.98 -9.29
N ARG A 500 -3.22 14.72 -10.15
CA ARG A 500 -2.71 13.36 -10.41
C ARG A 500 -1.99 12.80 -9.18
N ALA A 501 -1.16 13.60 -8.50
CA ALA A 501 -0.49 13.21 -7.26
C ALA A 501 -1.50 12.86 -6.15
N GLU A 502 -2.55 13.66 -5.98
CA GLU A 502 -3.63 13.39 -5.03
C GLU A 502 -4.38 12.07 -5.28
N ALA A 503 -4.36 11.54 -6.51
CA ALA A 503 -4.98 10.24 -6.81
C ALA A 503 -4.32 9.08 -6.06
N VAL A 504 -3.02 9.20 -5.71
CA VAL A 504 -2.29 8.17 -4.94
C VAL A 504 -2.91 7.96 -3.56
N ARG A 505 -3.45 9.01 -2.93
CA ARG A 505 -4.15 8.91 -1.63
C ARG A 505 -5.44 8.10 -1.70
N ARG A 506 -6.00 7.92 -2.90
CA ARG A 506 -7.26 7.20 -3.14
C ARG A 506 -7.04 5.79 -3.71
N LEU A 507 -5.79 5.35 -3.85
CA LEU A 507 -5.49 3.99 -4.29
C LEU A 507 -6.06 2.98 -3.30
N ALA A 508 -6.61 1.89 -3.85
CA ALA A 508 -6.96 0.73 -3.02
C ALA A 508 -5.68 0.21 -2.37
N ARG A 509 -5.67 0.12 -1.04
CA ARG A 509 -4.53 -0.42 -0.29
C ARG A 509 -4.38 -1.92 -0.58
N PRO A 510 -3.17 -2.49 -0.40
CA PRO A 510 -2.99 -3.93 -0.40
C PRO A 510 -4.00 -4.62 0.52
N ALA A 511 -4.43 -5.83 0.16
CA ALA A 511 -5.37 -6.60 0.98
C ALA A 511 -4.84 -6.72 2.42
N HIS A 512 -5.74 -6.63 3.40
CA HIS A 512 -5.42 -6.66 4.84
C HIS A 512 -4.61 -5.49 5.40
N ALA A 513 -4.14 -4.56 4.57
CA ALA A 513 -3.52 -3.33 5.07
C ALA A 513 -4.58 -2.30 5.47
N ALA A 514 -4.41 -1.73 6.67
CA ALA A 514 -5.19 -0.59 7.12
C ALA A 514 -4.45 0.73 6.86
N ASP A 515 -5.08 1.86 7.17
CA ASP A 515 -4.35 3.12 7.21
C ASP A 515 -3.26 3.06 8.31
N VAL A 516 -2.03 3.47 7.97
CA VAL A 516 -0.90 3.40 8.91
C VAL A 516 -1.10 4.32 10.12
N ARG A 517 -1.88 5.41 9.97
CA ARG A 517 -2.25 6.30 11.07
C ARG A 517 -3.23 5.64 12.02
N GLU A 518 -4.25 4.98 11.46
CA GLU A 518 -5.23 4.23 12.25
C GLU A 518 -4.56 3.05 12.96
N SER A 519 -3.64 2.35 12.29
CA SER A 519 -2.88 1.24 12.88
C SER A 519 -1.91 1.68 13.96
N ALA A 520 -1.22 2.82 13.81
CA ALA A 520 -0.23 3.27 14.78
C ALA A 520 -0.84 3.80 16.10
N GLY A 521 -2.14 4.13 16.08
CA GLY A 521 -2.85 4.66 17.24
C GLY A 521 -2.36 6.05 17.62
N ALA A 522 -1.91 6.21 18.87
CA ALA A 522 -1.50 7.51 19.41
C ALA A 522 -0.01 7.85 19.18
N PHE A 523 0.80 6.89 18.73
CA PHE A 523 2.25 7.06 18.58
C PHE A 523 2.67 7.13 17.12
N ASP A 524 3.76 7.84 16.87
CA ASP A 524 4.36 7.98 15.56
C ASP A 524 5.62 7.11 15.51
N TYR A 525 5.69 6.22 14.52
CA TYR A 525 6.82 5.33 14.30
C TYR A 525 7.53 5.71 13.00
N ARG A 526 8.84 5.44 12.96
CA ARG A 526 9.68 5.58 11.77
C ARG A 526 10.39 4.26 11.51
N PHE A 527 10.34 3.81 10.27
CA PHE A 527 11.01 2.61 9.78
C PHE A 527 11.93 3.02 8.62
N ASP A 528 13.23 2.82 8.77
CA ASP A 528 14.21 3.14 7.74
C ASP A 528 14.63 1.89 6.98
N THR A 529 14.82 2.01 5.66
CA THR A 529 15.36 0.93 4.85
C THR A 529 16.84 0.72 5.12
N ALA A 530 17.29 -0.53 5.18
CA ALA A 530 18.69 -0.85 5.42
C ALA A 530 19.63 -0.45 4.27
N ALA A 531 19.11 -0.39 3.04
CA ALA A 531 19.84 -0.04 1.83
C ALA A 531 19.06 1.00 1.00
N PRO A 532 19.72 1.71 0.07
CA PRO A 532 19.03 2.58 -0.88
C PRO A 532 18.06 1.80 -1.77
N VAL A 533 16.96 2.44 -2.18
CA VAL A 533 15.87 1.80 -2.95
C VAL A 533 15.42 2.63 -4.14
N ASP A 534 14.77 1.96 -5.08
CA ASP A 534 14.17 2.56 -6.28
C ASP A 534 12.63 2.47 -6.21
N VAL A 535 11.93 3.57 -6.47
CA VAL A 535 10.45 3.64 -6.52
C VAL A 535 10.00 4.55 -7.68
N VAL A 536 9.30 3.97 -8.65
CA VAL A 536 8.86 4.65 -9.88
C VAL A 536 7.65 5.56 -9.63
N ALA A 537 7.57 6.70 -10.33
CA ALA A 537 6.50 7.70 -10.21
C ALA A 537 5.23 7.37 -11.02
N ASP A 538 4.86 6.10 -11.08
CA ASP A 538 3.75 5.60 -11.91
C ASP A 538 2.40 5.57 -11.19
N GLY A 539 2.37 5.89 -9.89
CA GLY A 539 1.19 5.83 -9.04
C GLY A 539 0.68 4.40 -8.79
N ALA A 540 1.52 3.38 -8.95
CA ALA A 540 1.25 1.99 -8.59
C ALA A 540 1.99 1.61 -7.29
N TRP A 541 1.60 0.49 -6.68
CA TRP A 541 2.26 -0.03 -5.47
C TRP A 541 3.53 -0.80 -5.85
N HIS A 542 4.66 -0.41 -5.28
CA HIS A 542 5.96 -1.09 -5.40
C HIS A 542 6.41 -1.59 -4.03
N THR A 543 6.86 -2.83 -3.94
CA THR A 543 7.32 -3.41 -2.66
C THR A 543 8.80 -3.19 -2.45
N VAL A 544 9.17 -2.63 -1.30
CA VAL A 544 10.56 -2.36 -0.89
C VAL A 544 10.89 -3.08 0.43
N PRO A 545 12.13 -3.58 0.61
CA PRO A 545 12.57 -4.14 1.88
C PRO A 545 12.79 -3.03 2.92
N VAL A 546 12.39 -3.26 4.17
CA VAL A 546 12.53 -2.26 5.24
C VAL A 546 13.48 -2.77 6.31
N CYS A 547 13.02 -3.68 7.17
CA CYS A 547 13.80 -4.19 8.29
C CYS A 547 13.30 -5.57 8.75
N GLU A 548 14.08 -6.20 9.64
CA GLU A 548 13.68 -7.40 10.36
C GLU A 548 13.18 -7.01 11.75
N ILE A 549 12.05 -7.58 12.15
CA ILE A 549 11.41 -7.34 13.45
C ILE A 549 11.47 -8.62 14.27
N PRO A 550 12.00 -8.58 15.51
CA PRO A 550 11.99 -9.75 16.38
C PRO A 550 10.56 -10.08 16.78
N ALA A 551 10.15 -11.34 16.55
CA ALA A 551 8.86 -11.86 16.97
C ALA A 551 9.04 -13.27 17.57
N ARG A 552 8.27 -13.59 18.61
CA ARG A 552 8.21 -14.97 19.11
C ARG A 552 7.07 -15.71 18.43
N THR A 553 7.33 -16.92 17.97
CA THR A 553 6.30 -17.78 17.36
C THR A 553 6.13 -19.07 18.13
N GLU A 554 4.86 -19.46 18.30
CA GLU A 554 4.45 -20.71 18.94
C GLU A 554 3.49 -21.45 18.00
N SER A 555 3.84 -22.68 17.63
CA SER A 555 2.97 -23.53 16.82
C SER A 555 1.87 -24.13 17.70
N ALA A 556 0.61 -23.94 17.30
CA ALA A 556 -0.58 -24.49 17.94
C ALA A 556 -1.39 -25.29 16.94
N TYR A 557 -2.05 -26.36 17.39
CA TYR A 557 -2.88 -27.22 16.56
C TYR A 557 -4.29 -27.25 17.12
N VAL A 558 -5.29 -26.99 16.28
CA VAL A 558 -6.69 -26.95 16.70
C VAL A 558 -7.49 -27.94 15.85
N CYS A 559 -8.39 -28.70 16.47
CA CYS A 559 -9.30 -29.61 15.78
C CYS A 559 -10.72 -29.44 16.35
N VAL A 560 -11.73 -29.41 15.46
CA VAL A 560 -13.15 -29.39 15.85
C VAL A 560 -13.84 -30.64 15.30
N PRO A 561 -13.54 -31.84 15.86
CA PRO A 561 -13.82 -33.10 15.18
C PRO A 561 -15.31 -33.42 15.01
N ALA A 562 -16.20 -32.73 15.73
CA ALA A 562 -17.66 -32.82 15.51
C ALA A 562 -18.15 -32.08 14.25
N VAL A 563 -17.31 -31.22 13.67
CA VAL A 563 -17.55 -30.45 12.45
C VAL A 563 -16.65 -30.95 11.33
N ASP A 564 -15.34 -30.99 11.58
CA ASP A 564 -14.30 -31.42 10.65
C ASP A 564 -13.16 -32.12 11.41
N PRO A 565 -12.82 -33.38 11.08
CA PRO A 565 -11.71 -34.10 11.69
C PRO A 565 -10.32 -33.62 11.22
N ALA A 566 -10.23 -32.67 10.29
CA ALA A 566 -8.95 -32.06 9.92
C ALA A 566 -8.34 -31.27 11.09
N VAL A 567 -7.02 -31.39 11.25
CA VAL A 567 -6.25 -30.61 12.22
C VAL A 567 -5.74 -29.35 11.53
N TYR A 568 -6.03 -28.20 12.11
CA TYR A 568 -5.61 -26.90 11.61
C TYR A 568 -4.40 -26.40 12.38
N GLY A 569 -3.31 -26.15 11.67
CA GLY A 569 -2.12 -25.51 12.20
C GLY A 569 -2.33 -24.00 12.32
N THR A 570 -1.95 -23.45 13.45
CA THR A 570 -1.95 -22.01 13.73
C THR A 570 -0.61 -21.64 14.31
N VAL A 571 -0.11 -20.46 13.99
CA VAL A 571 1.07 -19.90 14.62
C VAL A 571 0.65 -18.68 15.43
N LEU A 572 0.91 -18.74 16.73
CA LEU A 572 0.74 -17.61 17.62
C LEU A 572 1.97 -16.71 17.49
N VAL A 573 1.79 -15.56 16.85
CA VAL A 573 2.82 -14.53 16.69
C VAL A 573 2.72 -13.56 17.85
N THR A 574 3.79 -13.43 18.63
CA THR A 574 3.91 -12.45 19.72
C THR A 574 4.84 -11.33 19.29
N ASN A 575 4.36 -10.08 19.37
CA ASN A 575 5.19 -8.92 19.10
C ASN A 575 6.17 -8.70 20.26
N THR A 576 7.44 -9.05 20.07
CA THR A 576 8.51 -8.83 21.06
C THR A 576 9.28 -7.53 20.84
N SER A 577 8.92 -6.75 19.83
CA SER A 577 9.57 -5.47 19.53
C SER A 577 9.07 -4.34 20.43
N ALA A 578 9.82 -3.24 20.48
CA ALA A 578 9.42 -2.03 21.21
C ALA A 578 8.35 -1.18 20.48
N HIS A 579 7.98 -1.56 19.26
CA HIS A 579 7.04 -0.81 18.42
C HIS A 579 5.79 -1.63 18.14
N ALA A 580 4.68 -0.96 17.86
CA ALA A 580 3.49 -1.66 17.38
C ALA A 580 3.74 -2.22 15.97
N LEU A 581 3.39 -3.49 15.75
CA LEU A 581 3.24 -4.02 14.40
C LEU A 581 1.96 -3.41 13.82
N LEU A 582 2.04 -2.91 12.60
CA LEU A 582 0.93 -2.26 11.93
C LEU A 582 0.08 -3.31 11.21
N ALA A 583 -1.21 -3.05 11.00
CA ALA A 583 -2.07 -3.99 10.30
C ALA A 583 -1.66 -4.12 8.83
N GLY A 584 -1.44 -5.35 8.38
CA GLY A 584 -0.97 -5.64 7.02
C GLY A 584 -1.08 -7.11 6.63
N PRO A 585 -0.91 -7.42 5.34
CA PRO A 585 -0.78 -8.79 4.88
C PRO A 585 0.54 -9.39 5.38
N ALA A 586 0.50 -10.65 5.81
CA ALA A 586 1.66 -11.43 6.20
C ALA A 586 1.76 -12.69 5.34
N ASP A 587 2.79 -12.77 4.51
CA ASP A 587 3.12 -13.96 3.74
C ASP A 587 3.75 -15.00 4.68
N VAL A 588 3.09 -16.13 4.86
CA VAL A 588 3.56 -17.22 5.72
C VAL A 588 4.40 -18.18 4.88
N VAL A 589 5.68 -18.31 5.25
CA VAL A 589 6.64 -19.19 4.61
C VAL A 589 7.10 -20.24 5.62
N VAL A 590 6.94 -21.52 5.30
CA VAL A 590 7.32 -22.66 6.14
C VAL A 590 8.39 -23.45 5.41
N ASP A 591 9.55 -23.65 6.05
CA ASP A 591 10.69 -24.41 5.51
C ASP A 591 11.16 -23.94 4.10
N GLY A 592 10.89 -22.67 3.77
CA GLY A 592 11.25 -22.04 2.49
C GLY A 592 10.10 -21.91 1.50
N ASP A 593 8.99 -22.62 1.71
CA ASP A 593 7.84 -22.62 0.80
C ASP A 593 6.74 -21.66 1.25
N PHE A 594 6.19 -20.88 0.31
CA PHE A 594 5.03 -20.03 0.55
C PHE A 594 3.78 -20.88 0.76
N VAL A 595 3.08 -20.65 1.87
CA VAL A 595 1.86 -21.38 2.24
C VAL A 595 0.62 -20.55 1.94
N LEU A 596 0.52 -19.34 2.51
CA LEU A 596 -0.62 -18.44 2.36
C LEU A 596 -0.27 -17.00 2.76
N THR A 597 -1.13 -16.05 2.37
CA THR A 597 -1.12 -14.68 2.90
C THR A 597 -2.24 -14.53 3.93
N ALA A 598 -1.89 -14.14 5.15
CA ALA A 598 -2.83 -13.93 6.25
C ALA A 598 -2.97 -12.45 6.61
N ALA A 599 -4.07 -12.08 7.26
CA ALA A 599 -4.19 -10.79 7.93
C ALA A 599 -3.41 -10.80 9.24
N LEU A 600 -2.44 -9.90 9.36
CA LEU A 600 -1.87 -9.51 10.65
C LEU A 600 -2.56 -8.22 11.10
N PRO A 601 -3.32 -8.23 12.21
CA PRO A 601 -3.88 -7.01 12.77
C PRO A 601 -2.76 -6.17 13.40
N THR A 602 -3.09 -4.96 13.84
CA THR A 602 -2.17 -4.18 14.66
C THR A 602 -1.89 -4.92 15.95
N LEU A 603 -0.60 -5.08 16.30
CA LEU A 603 -0.18 -5.70 17.57
C LEU A 603 0.69 -4.76 18.37
N ALA A 604 0.22 -4.36 19.54
CA ALA A 604 1.03 -3.63 20.50
C ALA A 604 2.22 -4.48 21.01
N PRO A 605 3.28 -3.87 21.56
CA PRO A 605 4.34 -4.61 22.23
C PRO A 605 3.80 -5.59 23.27
N GLY A 606 4.14 -6.88 23.16
CA GLY A 606 3.68 -7.97 24.01
C GLY A 606 2.34 -8.61 23.61
N GLU A 607 1.59 -8.01 22.68
CA GLU A 607 0.35 -8.56 22.15
C GLU A 607 0.60 -9.76 21.23
N ARG A 608 -0.39 -10.63 21.10
CA ARG A 608 -0.28 -11.90 20.38
C ARG A 608 -1.44 -12.09 19.41
N GLN A 609 -1.15 -12.65 18.23
CA GLN A 609 -2.16 -13.01 17.24
C GLN A 609 -1.97 -14.44 16.75
N ALA A 610 -3.09 -15.17 16.67
CA ALA A 610 -3.17 -16.45 15.98
C ALA A 610 -3.25 -16.24 14.46
N VAL A 611 -2.28 -16.77 13.73
CA VAL A 611 -2.22 -16.78 12.26
C VAL A 611 -2.43 -18.22 11.78
N GLY A 612 -3.54 -18.50 11.10
CA GLY A 612 -3.80 -19.84 10.54
C GLY A 612 -2.80 -20.18 9.44
N VAL A 613 -2.24 -21.39 9.47
CA VAL A 613 -1.26 -21.91 8.49
C VAL A 613 -1.89 -22.97 7.57
N GLY A 614 -3.12 -23.42 7.87
CA GLY A 614 -3.86 -24.37 7.07
C GLY A 614 -3.96 -25.76 7.71
N VAL A 615 -4.27 -26.78 6.91
CA VAL A 615 -4.49 -28.15 7.39
C VAL A 615 -3.17 -28.90 7.51
N VAL A 616 -2.98 -29.61 8.62
CA VAL A 616 -1.78 -30.39 8.93
C VAL A 616 -2.10 -31.88 8.81
N GLU A 617 -1.86 -32.48 7.65
CA GLU A 617 -2.20 -33.89 7.38
C GLU A 617 -1.40 -34.92 8.20
N SER A 618 -0.25 -34.49 8.73
CA SER A 618 0.63 -35.29 9.58
C SER A 618 0.03 -35.57 10.97
N VAL A 619 -0.96 -34.79 11.40
CA VAL A 619 -1.72 -35.07 12.62
C VAL A 619 -3.13 -35.48 12.22
N ARG A 620 -3.50 -36.73 12.51
CA ARG A 620 -4.81 -37.28 12.14
C ARG A 620 -5.70 -37.40 13.34
N VAL A 621 -6.94 -36.93 13.21
CA VAL A 621 -7.97 -37.08 14.22
C VAL A 621 -9.10 -37.94 13.69
N ALA A 622 -9.56 -38.88 14.50
CA ALA A 622 -10.75 -39.67 14.25
C ALA A 622 -11.72 -39.52 15.42
N ARG A 623 -13.01 -39.29 15.11
CA ARG A 623 -14.06 -39.17 16.11
C ARG A 623 -15.07 -40.28 15.95
N ARG A 624 -15.29 -41.03 17.02
CA ARG A 624 -16.33 -42.06 17.14
C ARG A 624 -17.36 -41.58 18.16
N THR A 625 -18.63 -41.74 17.82
CA THR A 625 -19.72 -41.44 18.75
C THR A 625 -20.71 -42.58 18.81
N HIS A 626 -21.07 -42.98 20.02
CA HIS A 626 -22.11 -43.97 20.26
C HIS A 626 -23.25 -43.34 21.04
N MET A 627 -24.48 -43.58 20.57
CA MET A 627 -25.70 -43.14 21.24
C MET A 627 -26.48 -44.36 21.71
N ARG A 628 -26.86 -44.39 22.98
CA ARG A 628 -27.75 -45.39 23.56
C ARG A 628 -29.01 -44.73 24.09
N GLU A 629 -30.15 -45.12 23.54
CA GLU A 629 -31.45 -44.72 24.06
C GLU A 629 -31.88 -45.71 25.15
N SER A 630 -32.33 -45.19 26.29
CA SER A 630 -32.93 -45.96 27.37
C SER A 630 -34.10 -45.20 28.00
N THR A 631 -34.87 -45.88 28.84
CA THR A 631 -36.02 -45.28 29.53
C THR A 631 -35.81 -45.38 31.04
N ALA A 632 -36.01 -44.28 31.77
CA ALA A 632 -35.82 -44.18 33.21
C ALA A 632 -37.09 -43.76 33.97
N GLY A 633 -37.15 -44.08 35.27
CA GLY A 633 -38.25 -43.76 36.20
C GLY A 633 -39.23 -44.89 36.47
N LEU A 634 -39.97 -44.84 37.60
CA LEU A 634 -40.86 -45.92 38.09
C LEU A 634 -42.01 -46.34 37.12
N ARG A 635 -42.24 -45.59 36.02
CA ARG A 635 -43.24 -45.86 34.97
C ARG A 635 -42.75 -45.59 33.55
N GLY A 636 -41.44 -45.44 33.33
CA GLY A 636 -40.87 -45.20 31.98
C GLY A 636 -41.22 -43.84 31.34
N GLY A 637 -41.42 -42.79 32.15
CA GLY A 637 -41.84 -41.47 31.66
C GLY A 637 -40.73 -40.56 31.14
N THR A 638 -39.46 -40.96 31.25
CA THR A 638 -38.30 -40.17 30.83
C THR A 638 -37.45 -40.98 29.84
N THR A 639 -37.21 -40.42 28.67
CA THR A 639 -36.25 -40.93 27.69
C THR A 639 -34.87 -40.38 28.03
N VAL A 640 -33.88 -41.27 28.07
CA VAL A 640 -32.49 -40.96 28.34
C VAL A 640 -31.67 -41.27 27.09
N LEU A 641 -31.04 -40.23 26.53
CA LEU A 641 -30.15 -40.35 25.38
C LEU A 641 -28.71 -40.20 25.85
N ASP A 642 -28.06 -41.34 26.05
CA ASP A 642 -26.67 -41.42 26.48
C ASP A 642 -25.74 -41.32 25.27
N HIS A 643 -24.92 -40.26 25.20
CA HIS A 643 -23.96 -40.02 24.13
C HIS A 643 -22.54 -40.15 24.66
N THR A 644 -21.78 -41.06 24.07
CA THR A 644 -20.35 -41.23 24.33
C THR A 644 -19.55 -40.75 23.13
N VAL A 645 -18.46 -40.03 23.41
CA VAL A 645 -17.57 -39.43 22.42
C VAL A 645 -16.17 -39.97 22.67
N GLU A 646 -15.56 -40.56 21.65
CA GLU A 646 -14.17 -41.00 21.64
C GLU A 646 -13.44 -40.29 20.50
N VAL A 647 -12.34 -39.61 20.82
CA VAL A 647 -11.49 -38.91 19.86
C VAL A 647 -10.09 -39.51 19.91
N GLU A 648 -9.62 -40.02 18.79
CA GLU A 648 -8.29 -40.61 18.63
C GLU A 648 -7.41 -39.66 17.83
N ILE A 649 -6.27 -39.23 18.40
CA ILE A 649 -5.34 -38.28 17.80
C ILE A 649 -4.02 -39.00 17.55
N ALA A 650 -3.59 -39.10 16.29
CA ALA A 650 -2.33 -39.69 15.89
C ALA A 650 -1.35 -38.61 15.39
N ASN A 651 -0.22 -38.44 16.08
CA ASN A 651 0.83 -37.51 15.69
C ASN A 651 1.92 -38.24 14.87
N ARG A 652 2.10 -37.87 13.60
CA ARG A 652 3.16 -38.41 12.73
C ARG A 652 4.33 -37.44 12.52
N LEU A 653 4.33 -36.30 13.20
CA LEU A 653 5.44 -35.35 13.17
C LEU A 653 6.63 -35.90 13.98
N PRO A 654 7.87 -35.47 13.67
CA PRO A 654 9.07 -35.91 14.37
C PRO A 654 9.23 -35.32 15.79
N HIS A 655 8.30 -34.48 16.23
CA HIS A 655 8.31 -33.81 17.53
C HIS A 655 6.94 -33.94 18.23
N PRO A 656 6.87 -33.83 19.58
CA PRO A 656 5.60 -33.78 20.29
C PRO A 656 4.78 -32.56 19.86
N VAL A 657 3.46 -32.68 19.94
CA VAL A 657 2.51 -31.58 19.65
C VAL A 657 1.41 -31.53 20.71
N THR A 658 0.93 -30.33 20.98
CA THR A 658 -0.27 -30.10 21.79
C THR A 658 -1.43 -29.75 20.87
N VAL A 659 -2.48 -30.56 20.88
CA VAL A 659 -3.67 -30.35 20.06
C VAL A 659 -4.82 -29.88 20.96
N GLU A 660 -5.34 -28.69 20.68
CA GLU A 660 -6.60 -28.19 21.23
C GLU A 660 -7.77 -28.84 20.51
N VAL A 661 -8.46 -29.77 21.18
CA VAL A 661 -9.64 -30.44 20.63
C VAL A 661 -10.88 -29.78 21.20
N ARG A 662 -11.67 -29.17 20.31
CA ARG A 662 -12.92 -28.49 20.64
C ARG A 662 -14.11 -29.39 20.37
N GLU A 663 -14.89 -29.63 21.40
CA GLU A 663 -16.16 -30.35 21.35
C GLU A 663 -17.33 -29.48 21.76
N ARG A 664 -18.54 -30.01 21.55
CA ARG A 664 -19.78 -29.37 21.98
C ARG A 664 -20.65 -30.30 22.81
N ILE A 665 -21.25 -29.72 23.84
CA ILE A 665 -22.34 -30.30 24.62
C ILE A 665 -23.62 -29.54 24.25
N PRO A 666 -24.72 -30.24 23.96
CA PRO A 666 -26.01 -29.61 23.71
C PRO A 666 -26.46 -28.76 24.89
N VAL A 667 -27.05 -27.61 24.60
CA VAL A 667 -27.66 -26.74 25.60
C VAL A 667 -29.15 -26.60 25.33
N SER A 668 -29.95 -26.61 26.39
CA SER A 668 -31.41 -26.51 26.29
C SER A 668 -31.91 -25.18 26.88
N ALA A 669 -32.85 -24.54 26.18
CA ALA A 669 -33.67 -23.46 26.72
C ALA A 669 -34.96 -23.98 27.38
N ASP A 670 -35.31 -25.25 27.16
CA ASP A 670 -36.48 -25.90 27.73
C ASP A 670 -36.16 -26.43 29.14
N LYS A 671 -36.92 -25.96 30.12
CA LYS A 671 -36.79 -26.32 31.54
C LYS A 671 -37.03 -27.81 31.82
N ASP A 672 -37.72 -28.52 30.94
CA ASP A 672 -38.04 -29.95 31.11
C ASP A 672 -36.96 -30.86 30.51
N VAL A 673 -35.95 -30.31 29.85
CA VAL A 673 -34.82 -31.05 29.28
C VAL A 673 -33.59 -30.83 30.15
N ARG A 674 -33.02 -31.91 30.68
CA ARG A 674 -31.78 -31.87 31.46
C ARG A 674 -30.64 -32.47 30.66
N VAL A 675 -29.51 -31.77 30.63
CA VAL A 675 -28.27 -32.26 30.02
C VAL A 675 -27.25 -32.42 31.13
N GLU A 676 -26.69 -33.62 31.29
CA GLU A 676 -25.67 -33.96 32.27
C GLU A 676 -24.40 -34.42 31.54
N GLU A 677 -23.23 -33.99 32.00
CA GLU A 677 -21.95 -34.30 31.34
C GLU A 677 -21.35 -35.59 31.92
N HIS A 678 -20.83 -36.44 31.04
CA HIS A 678 -20.03 -37.57 31.49
C HIS A 678 -18.64 -37.11 31.92
N ARG A 679 -18.02 -37.88 32.80
CA ARG A 679 -16.62 -37.67 33.16
C ARG A 679 -15.75 -37.87 31.91
N ALA A 680 -15.10 -36.79 31.48
CA ALA A 680 -14.12 -36.86 30.41
C ALA A 680 -12.75 -37.34 30.93
N THR A 681 -12.01 -38.08 30.10
CA THR A 681 -10.65 -38.55 30.36
C THR A 681 -9.77 -38.33 29.12
N PRO A 682 -8.76 -37.43 29.16
CA PRO A 682 -8.49 -36.44 30.22
C PRO A 682 -9.69 -35.50 30.44
N PRO A 683 -9.78 -34.80 31.58
CA PRO A 683 -10.88 -33.88 31.83
C PRO A 683 -10.90 -32.77 30.76
N TRP A 684 -12.06 -32.54 30.16
CA TRP A 684 -12.31 -31.32 29.39
C TRP A 684 -12.77 -30.19 30.31
N ALA A 685 -12.64 -28.96 29.83
CA ALA A 685 -13.17 -27.78 30.52
C ALA A 685 -14.01 -26.95 29.56
N ALA A 686 -14.90 -26.11 30.11
CA ALA A 686 -15.41 -24.98 29.34
C ALA A 686 -14.24 -24.03 29.03
N PRO A 687 -14.22 -23.38 27.86
CA PRO A 687 -13.17 -22.41 27.57
C PRO A 687 -13.27 -21.21 28.53
N ASP A 688 -12.14 -20.76 29.06
CA ASP A 688 -12.07 -19.63 30.01
C ASP A 688 -12.43 -18.29 29.34
N GLU A 689 -12.14 -18.18 28.04
CA GLU A 689 -12.46 -17.05 27.17
C GLU A 689 -13.25 -17.53 25.95
N PRO A 690 -14.04 -16.65 25.29
CA PRO A 690 -14.66 -16.98 24.02
C PRO A 690 -13.63 -17.50 23.02
N LEU A 691 -13.93 -18.61 22.34
CA LEU A 691 -13.06 -19.14 21.30
C LEU A 691 -12.88 -18.08 20.20
N ALA A 692 -11.64 -17.77 19.84
CA ALA A 692 -11.32 -16.70 18.90
C ALA A 692 -12.16 -16.79 17.60
N GLY A 693 -12.83 -15.68 17.25
CA GLY A 693 -13.69 -15.59 16.06
C GLY A 693 -15.10 -16.18 16.21
N GLN A 694 -15.53 -16.54 17.41
CA GLN A 694 -16.88 -17.07 17.67
C GLN A 694 -17.66 -16.17 18.64
N ASP A 695 -18.91 -15.84 18.27
CA ASP A 695 -19.84 -15.12 19.15
C ASP A 695 -20.29 -16.00 20.33
N ASP A 696 -20.75 -15.36 21.43
CA ASP A 696 -21.19 -16.03 22.67
C ASP A 696 -22.15 -17.21 22.48
N ALA A 697 -23.00 -17.14 21.44
CA ALA A 697 -23.95 -18.20 21.12
C ALA A 697 -23.25 -19.51 20.67
N LEU A 698 -22.12 -19.40 19.96
CA LEU A 698 -21.32 -20.53 19.47
C LEU A 698 -20.45 -21.14 20.58
N VAL A 699 -20.10 -20.34 21.60
CA VAL A 699 -19.30 -20.78 22.75
C VAL A 699 -20.14 -21.55 23.78
N ARG A 700 -21.46 -21.33 23.82
CA ARG A 700 -22.33 -21.96 24.82
C ARG A 700 -22.38 -23.49 24.63
N GLY A 701 -21.82 -24.22 25.59
CA GLY A 701 -21.71 -25.68 25.56
C GLY A 701 -20.39 -26.20 24.97
N ALA A 702 -19.48 -25.32 24.55
CA ALA A 702 -18.17 -25.71 24.06
C ALA A 702 -17.31 -26.35 25.17
N ARG A 703 -16.56 -27.39 24.83
CA ARG A 703 -15.62 -28.07 25.72
C ARG A 703 -14.28 -28.21 25.02
N VAL A 704 -13.20 -28.02 25.77
CA VAL A 704 -11.85 -28.05 25.22
C VAL A 704 -11.01 -29.09 25.96
N TRP A 705 -10.29 -29.90 25.18
CA TRP A 705 -9.15 -30.69 25.65
C TRP A 705 -7.86 -30.08 25.13
N HIS A 706 -6.82 -30.03 25.97
CA HIS A 706 -5.45 -29.83 25.53
C HIS A 706 -4.74 -31.18 25.59
N ALA A 707 -4.59 -31.83 24.43
CA ALA A 707 -4.01 -33.16 24.33
C ALA A 707 -2.55 -33.08 23.90
N GLU A 708 -1.63 -33.43 24.80
CA GLU A 708 -0.24 -33.64 24.44
C GLU A 708 -0.06 -35.01 23.78
N VAL A 709 0.47 -35.01 22.56
CA VAL A 709 0.69 -36.22 21.77
C VAL A 709 2.17 -36.28 21.38
N ALA A 710 2.88 -37.23 21.98
CA ALA A 710 4.29 -37.46 21.69
C ALA A 710 4.52 -37.82 20.20
N ALA A 711 5.72 -37.56 19.70
CA ALA A 711 6.11 -37.87 18.32
C ALA A 711 5.84 -39.35 17.98
N GLY A 712 5.16 -39.60 16.86
CA GLY A 712 4.83 -40.94 16.39
C GLY A 712 3.84 -41.73 17.26
N ARG A 713 3.17 -41.09 18.22
CA ARG A 713 2.22 -41.74 19.15
C ARG A 713 0.77 -41.35 18.86
N THR A 714 -0.14 -42.13 19.44
CA THR A 714 -1.58 -41.89 19.42
C THR A 714 -2.09 -41.70 20.84
N THR A 715 -2.96 -40.72 21.06
CA THR A 715 -3.65 -40.44 22.32
C THR A 715 -5.16 -40.52 22.09
N THR A 716 -5.89 -41.12 23.04
CA THR A 716 -7.36 -41.21 23.00
C THR A 716 -7.98 -40.33 24.08
N LEU A 717 -8.95 -39.52 23.68
CA LEU A 717 -9.77 -38.68 24.56
C LEU A 717 -11.17 -39.26 24.63
N ASN A 718 -11.72 -39.39 25.83
CA ASN A 718 -13.06 -39.88 26.06
C ASN A 718 -13.90 -38.81 26.76
N GLY A 719 -15.14 -38.65 26.33
CA GLY A 719 -16.10 -37.72 26.93
C GLY A 719 -17.52 -38.11 26.56
N GLY A 720 -18.48 -37.23 26.85
CA GLY A 720 -19.87 -37.48 26.50
C GLY A 720 -20.84 -36.70 27.36
N TYR A 721 -22.13 -36.94 27.12
CA TYR A 721 -23.22 -36.32 27.85
C TYR A 721 -24.48 -37.18 27.78
N GLU A 722 -25.37 -37.00 28.74
CA GLU A 722 -26.68 -37.61 28.82
C GLU A 722 -27.77 -36.54 28.69
N ILE A 723 -28.72 -36.75 27.79
CA ILE A 723 -29.92 -35.90 27.67
C ILE A 723 -31.11 -36.65 28.26
N ARG A 724 -31.73 -36.08 29.30
CA ARG A 724 -33.00 -36.56 29.87
C ARG A 724 -34.14 -35.67 29.38
N LEU A 725 -35.12 -36.28 28.72
CA LEU A 725 -36.29 -35.58 28.19
C LEU A 725 -37.60 -36.37 28.46
N PRO A 726 -38.76 -35.71 28.58
CA PRO A 726 -40.04 -36.38 28.78
C PRO A 726 -40.38 -37.30 27.60
N ALA A 727 -41.03 -38.44 27.86
CA ALA A 727 -41.33 -39.49 26.87
C ALA A 727 -42.12 -39.04 25.61
N GLY A 728 -42.69 -37.83 25.60
CA GLY A 728 -43.38 -37.24 24.45
C GLY A 728 -42.60 -36.17 23.67
N LYS A 729 -41.39 -35.80 24.11
CA LYS A 729 -40.51 -34.86 23.39
C LYS A 729 -39.48 -35.65 22.57
N ALA A 730 -38.94 -35.04 21.52
CA ALA A 730 -37.87 -35.62 20.71
C ALA A 730 -36.87 -34.55 20.32
N VAL A 731 -35.60 -34.92 20.18
CA VAL A 731 -34.54 -34.02 19.69
C VAL A 731 -34.65 -33.94 18.16
N VAL A 732 -34.94 -32.76 17.63
CA VAL A 732 -35.01 -32.52 16.18
C VAL A 732 -33.58 -32.52 15.61
N GLY A 733 -33.34 -33.30 14.55
CA GLY A 733 -32.00 -33.50 13.98
C GLY A 733 -31.07 -34.40 14.81
N GLY A 734 -31.58 -34.99 15.91
CA GLY A 734 -30.92 -36.09 16.60
C GLY A 734 -30.98 -37.38 15.77
N ASN A 735 -29.97 -38.24 15.91
CA ASN A 735 -29.74 -39.46 15.13
C ASN A 735 -30.81 -40.58 15.32
N ARG A 736 -32.10 -40.24 15.25
CA ARG A 736 -33.18 -41.20 15.01
C ARG A 736 -33.21 -41.45 13.50
N ARG A 737 -32.74 -42.62 13.07
CA ARG A 737 -33.17 -43.16 11.78
C ARG A 737 -34.70 -43.20 11.82
N SER A 738 -35.35 -42.45 10.93
CA SER A 738 -36.78 -42.63 10.65
C SER A 738 -37.01 -43.98 10.01
#